data_AF-A0A661SCV4-F1
#
_entry.id   AF-A0A661SCV4-F1
#
_cell.length_a   1.000
_cell.length_b   1.000
_cell.length_c   1.000
_cell.angle_alpha   90.00
_cell.angle_beta   90.00
_cell.angle_gamma   90.00
#
_symmetry.space_group_name_H-M   'P 1'
#
loop_
_entity.id
_entity.type
_entity.pdbx_description
1 polymer ?
#
loop_
_entity_poly.entity_id
_entity_poly.type
_entity_poly.pdbx_seq_one_letter_code
_entity_poly.pdbx_strand_id
1 'polypeptide(L)'
;MPYGLHILGVSLKGEGLISMVTAMLGVETDIPSIQEIIYRSLKMDWKKMKKHPGKHIKEAEKIDAVCEVLLTKVILEKMPPEKAFSQALGKNYTSASTKEKGWLKEIIKRGIDYAEKLGQCNQEIKSILNGLNTGYILPGPGNDPIRAPDALPTGRNFYGFNPEKIPTKAAWKVGKKLADDLIEGYLKKNGRYPHKTALVLWATETLRHHGVMESKALYLMGARPVWDGRGRIKGVELIPESELKRPRIDILVSASGLYRDVFPIQIGLIDDAVQLVIRAEKEKYENFVRLHTLDAEQVFKEKGYSEKEAAEFARFRIFGAPNQGYGTGLNEAIPASGTWEKDDKLSDLYINRMNYAYSRNVWGKKSKDAFKQALKGTDMVVHSRSTNLFGVLDNDDFYQYMGGLAMAVRNVSGKSPELYVSDAKDPSSPKMVNFAKFMGLETRARYFNPKWITGMKEHGYSGAREMAKFVEYLWGWQVTTPKEVSKEMWEQAYQVYVEDKYGMKLKEFFEKHSPHALQSITARIMEVERKGYQKLDEKLLQKIAVDYVASVVTQGMACCEHTCNNIALNQFAANILSIPGLVSPSTMLKFQNQVKLSTGLDVKTPDWVKDAEEKEKESAAGTAPGQVKEEAGSKKLEDVKGYEMKEKKDETATELPTSGVSVVAILIVLGIVALIGRGLWKGMRRQQ
;
A
#
# COMPACT_ATOMS: atom_id res chain seq x y z
N MET A 1 11.03 -7.15 8.14
CA MET A 1 10.12 -7.27 6.98
C MET A 1 10.10 -8.74 6.55
N PRO A 2 9.04 -9.23 5.90
CA PRO A 2 8.99 -10.63 5.47
C PRO A 2 9.95 -10.92 4.30
N TYR A 3 10.61 -12.08 4.36
CA TYR A 3 11.43 -12.65 3.29
C TYR A 3 10.76 -13.92 2.74
N GLY A 4 9.48 -13.81 2.38
CA GLY A 4 8.66 -14.94 1.94
C GLY A 4 7.18 -14.67 2.15
N LEU A 5 6.35 -15.69 1.90
CA LEU A 5 4.90 -15.64 2.03
C LEU A 5 4.42 -16.62 3.10
N HIS A 6 3.35 -16.24 3.79
CA HIS A 6 2.73 -17.12 4.77
C HIS A 6 2.03 -18.30 4.09
N ILE A 7 2.17 -19.50 4.65
CA ILE A 7 1.37 -20.68 4.29
C ILE A 7 0.46 -20.96 5.47
N LEU A 8 -0.84 -20.95 5.21
CA LEU A 8 -1.86 -21.10 6.25
C LEU A 8 -1.66 -22.41 7.04
N GLY A 9 -1.66 -22.32 8.37
CA GLY A 9 -1.43 -23.46 9.26
C GLY A 9 0.03 -23.89 9.41
N VAL A 10 0.99 -23.17 8.83
CA VAL A 10 2.43 -23.43 8.98
C VAL A 10 3.06 -22.38 9.90
N SER A 11 3.45 -22.80 11.10
CA SER A 11 4.19 -21.95 12.05
C SER A 11 5.62 -21.69 11.58
N LEU A 12 6.18 -20.56 11.98
CA LEU A 12 7.61 -20.25 11.81
C LEU A 12 8.49 -21.26 12.53
N LYS A 13 9.63 -21.62 11.91
CA LYS A 13 10.65 -22.54 12.45
C LYS A 13 12.04 -22.01 12.14
N GLY A 14 13.05 -22.57 12.82
CA GLY A 14 14.46 -22.29 12.55
C GLY A 14 14.80 -20.79 12.58
N GLU A 15 15.58 -20.34 11.60
CA GLU A 15 16.01 -18.93 11.46
C GLU A 15 14.84 -17.95 11.35
N GLY A 16 13.75 -18.32 10.67
CA GLY A 16 12.56 -17.47 10.53
C GLY A 16 11.88 -17.19 11.87
N LEU A 17 11.81 -18.21 12.75
CA LEU A 17 11.30 -18.05 14.12
C LEU A 17 12.19 -17.11 14.94
N ILE A 18 13.51 -17.33 14.90
CA ILE A 18 14.49 -16.50 15.63
C ILE A 18 14.46 -15.05 15.15
N SER A 19 14.41 -14.83 13.84
CA SER A 19 14.31 -13.49 13.25
C SER A 19 13.05 -12.76 13.69
N MET A 20 11.91 -13.45 13.71
CA MET A 20 10.64 -12.85 14.16
C MET A 20 10.66 -12.52 15.65
N VAL A 21 11.14 -13.43 16.50
CA VAL A 21 11.28 -13.18 17.94
C VAL A 21 12.24 -12.03 18.20
N THR A 22 13.37 -11.97 17.47
CA THR A 22 14.33 -10.87 17.57
C THR A 22 13.70 -9.52 17.22
N ALA A 23 12.88 -9.48 16.17
CA ALA A 23 12.14 -8.28 15.78
C ALA A 23 11.13 -7.84 16.86
N MET A 24 10.40 -8.79 17.46
CA MET A 24 9.46 -8.52 18.56
C MET A 24 10.17 -8.01 19.82
N LEU A 25 11.32 -8.58 20.18
CA LEU A 25 12.15 -8.13 21.31
C LEU A 25 12.93 -6.83 21.02
N GLY A 26 12.89 -6.35 19.77
CA GLY A 26 13.50 -5.10 19.35
C GLY A 26 12.74 -3.84 19.78
N VAL A 27 11.50 -4.00 20.28
CA VAL A 27 10.68 -2.89 20.78
C VAL A 27 10.92 -2.67 22.27
N GLU A 28 11.20 -1.42 22.64
CA GLU A 28 11.35 -1.04 24.05
C GLU A 28 10.00 -1.08 24.78
N THR A 29 10.01 -1.63 25.99
CA THR A 29 8.82 -1.83 26.82
C THR A 29 9.06 -1.22 28.21
N ASP A 30 8.71 -1.93 29.29
CA ASP A 30 9.17 -1.65 30.65
C ASP A 30 10.69 -1.92 30.84
N ILE A 31 11.30 -2.68 29.93
CA ILE A 31 12.74 -2.88 29.84
C ILE A 31 13.29 -2.50 28.45
N PRO A 32 14.61 -2.24 28.31
CA PRO A 32 15.21 -1.97 27.01
C PRO A 32 15.06 -3.14 26.03
N SER A 33 15.12 -2.83 24.73
CA SER A 33 15.16 -3.85 23.66
C SER A 33 16.32 -4.85 23.83
N ILE A 34 16.20 -6.05 23.24
CA ILE A 34 17.29 -7.05 23.29
C ILE A 34 18.60 -6.49 22.75
N GLN A 35 18.56 -5.74 21.63
CA GLN A 35 19.76 -5.12 21.05
C GLN A 35 20.39 -4.14 22.05
N GLU A 36 19.59 -3.30 22.72
CA GLU A 36 20.10 -2.37 23.71
C GLU A 36 20.72 -3.08 24.93
N ILE A 37 20.11 -4.16 25.41
CA ILE A 37 20.62 -4.94 26.54
C ILE A 37 21.97 -5.57 26.18
N ILE A 38 22.07 -6.20 25.01
CA ILE A 38 23.33 -6.81 24.53
C ILE A 38 24.39 -5.72 24.34
N TYR A 39 24.01 -4.59 23.76
CA TYR A 39 24.91 -3.48 23.50
C TYR A 39 25.51 -2.90 24.80
N ARG A 40 24.69 -2.73 25.84
CA ARG A 40 25.15 -2.34 27.18
C ARG A 40 26.07 -3.39 27.81
N SER A 41 25.73 -4.66 27.62
CA SER A 41 26.53 -5.79 28.12
C SER A 41 27.93 -5.82 27.47
N LEU A 42 28.04 -5.46 26.19
CA LEU A 42 29.32 -5.29 25.48
C LEU A 42 30.06 -3.99 25.80
N LYS A 43 29.56 -3.17 26.74
CA LYS A 43 30.15 -1.89 27.19
C LYS A 43 30.32 -0.86 26.07
N MET A 44 29.37 -0.82 25.14
CA MET A 44 29.36 0.11 24.02
C MET A 44 28.44 1.32 24.31
N ASP A 45 28.58 2.46 23.59
CA ASP A 45 27.65 3.63 23.69
C ASP A 45 26.41 3.58 22.77
N TRP A 46 25.24 3.20 23.34
CA TRP A 46 24.01 2.93 22.58
C TRP A 46 23.40 4.20 22.01
N LYS A 47 23.55 5.32 22.73
CA LYS A 47 23.01 6.62 22.32
C LYS A 47 23.71 7.09 21.05
N LYS A 48 25.03 6.91 20.97
CA LYS A 48 25.83 7.25 19.79
C LYS A 48 25.40 6.43 18.57
N MET A 49 25.19 5.13 18.74
CA MET A 49 24.69 4.25 17.67
C MET A 49 23.31 4.69 17.18
N LYS A 50 22.33 4.87 18.09
CA LYS A 50 20.98 5.34 17.72
C LYS A 50 20.99 6.65 16.94
N LYS A 51 21.92 7.56 17.26
CA LYS A 51 22.06 8.86 16.57
C LYS A 51 22.69 8.74 15.18
N HIS A 52 23.66 7.83 15.01
CA HIS A 52 24.43 7.67 13.78
C HIS A 52 24.59 6.18 13.37
N PRO A 53 23.48 5.46 13.10
CA PRO A 53 23.54 4.01 12.91
C PRO A 53 24.42 3.61 11.72
N GLY A 54 24.42 4.39 10.64
CA GLY A 54 25.27 4.14 9.46
C GLY A 54 26.78 4.25 9.72
N LYS A 55 27.22 4.84 10.83
CA LYS A 55 28.65 4.87 11.23
C LYS A 55 29.06 3.67 12.08
N HIS A 56 28.09 2.86 12.52
CA HIS A 56 28.26 1.79 13.50
C HIS A 56 27.70 0.46 12.97
N ILE A 57 27.81 0.24 11.65
CA ILE A 57 27.22 -0.94 10.98
C ILE A 57 27.84 -2.23 11.51
N LYS A 58 29.18 -2.30 11.62
CA LYS A 58 29.88 -3.50 12.11
C LYS A 58 29.50 -3.81 13.56
N GLU A 59 29.33 -2.78 14.37
CA GLU A 59 28.85 -2.92 15.73
C GLU A 59 27.41 -3.43 15.77
N ALA A 60 26.52 -2.90 14.94
CA ALA A 60 25.14 -3.38 14.84
C ALA A 60 25.08 -4.86 14.37
N GLU A 61 25.84 -5.23 13.34
CA GLU A 61 25.93 -6.61 12.85
C GLU A 61 26.43 -7.58 13.94
N LYS A 62 27.44 -7.15 14.71
CA LYS A 62 27.94 -7.95 15.84
C LYS A 62 26.87 -8.16 16.90
N ILE A 63 26.03 -7.16 17.17
CA ILE A 63 24.95 -7.24 18.16
C ILE A 63 23.86 -8.18 17.67
N ASP A 64 23.45 -8.03 16.41
CA ASP A 64 22.44 -8.91 15.81
C ASP A 64 22.91 -10.37 15.81
N ALA A 65 24.19 -10.62 15.50
CA ALA A 65 24.78 -11.96 15.60
C ALA A 65 24.74 -12.52 17.04
N VAL A 66 25.05 -11.70 18.05
CA VAL A 66 24.98 -12.14 19.45
C VAL A 66 23.53 -12.42 19.87
N CYS A 67 22.57 -11.58 19.46
CA CYS A 67 21.14 -11.82 19.69
C CYS A 67 20.69 -13.15 19.06
N GLU A 68 21.08 -13.39 17.80
CA GLU A 68 20.75 -14.60 17.06
C GLU A 68 21.32 -15.86 17.72
N VAL A 69 22.61 -15.86 18.09
CA VAL A 69 23.23 -16.98 18.80
C VAL A 69 22.53 -17.23 20.14
N LEU A 70 22.27 -16.18 20.91
CA LEU A 70 21.64 -16.31 22.22
C LEU A 70 20.23 -16.89 22.11
N LEU A 71 19.40 -16.35 21.20
CA LEU A 71 18.03 -16.81 21.01
C LEU A 71 18.00 -18.22 20.41
N THR A 72 18.89 -18.55 19.48
CA THR A 72 19.02 -19.91 18.92
C THR A 72 19.30 -20.93 20.01
N LYS A 73 20.30 -20.66 20.87
CA LYS A 73 20.66 -21.55 21.98
C LYS A 73 19.51 -21.78 22.93
N VAL A 74 18.78 -20.73 23.29
CA VAL A 74 17.69 -20.86 24.26
C VAL A 74 16.42 -21.45 23.65
N ILE A 75 16.02 -21.00 22.45
CA ILE A 75 14.72 -21.32 21.87
C ILE A 75 14.76 -22.62 21.06
N LEU A 76 15.80 -22.80 20.23
CA LEU A 76 15.93 -23.97 19.35
C LEU A 76 16.69 -25.11 20.03
N GLU A 77 17.84 -24.83 20.65
CA GLU A 77 18.66 -25.85 21.34
C GLU A 77 18.16 -26.17 22.77
N LYS A 78 17.17 -25.41 23.28
CA LYS A 78 16.61 -25.55 24.64
C LYS A 78 17.66 -25.47 25.75
N MET A 79 18.74 -24.71 25.52
CA MET A 79 19.80 -24.51 26.50
C MET A 79 19.29 -23.66 27.68
N PRO A 80 19.64 -24.02 28.94
CA PRO A 80 19.33 -23.18 30.09
C PRO A 80 19.89 -21.75 29.90
N PRO A 81 19.10 -20.68 30.17
CA PRO A 81 19.49 -19.31 29.87
C PRO A 81 20.86 -18.91 30.44
N GLU A 82 21.17 -19.28 31.69
CA GLU A 82 22.46 -18.98 32.33
C GLU A 82 23.68 -19.52 31.55
N LYS A 83 23.54 -20.74 31.01
CA LYS A 83 24.57 -21.37 30.20
C LYS A 83 24.68 -20.67 28.84
N ALA A 84 23.54 -20.32 28.23
CA ALA A 84 23.51 -19.59 26.97
C ALA A 84 24.11 -18.18 27.09
N PHE A 85 23.83 -17.45 28.17
CA PHE A 85 24.45 -16.16 28.47
C PHE A 85 25.96 -16.28 28.59
N SER A 86 26.43 -17.26 29.36
CA SER A 86 27.86 -17.49 29.56
C SER A 86 28.57 -17.84 28.24
N GLN A 87 27.93 -18.60 27.35
CA GLN A 87 28.50 -18.93 26.04
C GLN A 87 28.47 -17.76 25.05
N ALA A 88 27.37 -17.01 25.00
CA ALA A 88 27.19 -15.93 24.02
C ALA A 88 27.96 -14.65 24.39
N LEU A 89 28.08 -14.35 25.69
CA LEU A 89 28.64 -13.07 26.19
C LEU A 89 29.95 -13.26 26.98
N GLY A 90 30.27 -14.47 27.45
CA GLY A 90 31.53 -14.76 28.14
C GLY A 90 31.79 -13.84 29.34
N LYS A 91 32.99 -13.22 29.37
CA LYS A 91 33.41 -12.28 30.42
C LYS A 91 32.49 -11.07 30.57
N ASN A 92 31.78 -10.68 29.50
CA ASN A 92 30.84 -9.56 29.55
C ASN A 92 29.60 -9.92 30.37
N TYR A 93 29.20 -11.19 30.40
CA TYR A 93 28.10 -11.63 31.27
C TYR A 93 28.54 -11.72 32.72
N THR A 94 29.72 -12.28 33.00
CA THR A 94 30.21 -12.43 34.38
C THR A 94 30.36 -11.08 35.07
N SER A 95 30.89 -10.09 34.35
CA SER A 95 31.08 -8.70 34.80
C SER A 95 29.84 -7.80 34.69
N ALA A 96 28.72 -8.31 34.16
CA ALA A 96 27.47 -7.54 34.08
C ALA A 96 26.89 -7.28 35.49
N SER A 97 26.31 -6.10 35.67
CA SER A 97 25.61 -5.72 36.89
C SER A 97 24.38 -6.60 37.14
N THR A 98 23.93 -6.67 38.39
CA THR A 98 22.70 -7.40 38.76
C THR A 98 21.50 -6.95 37.93
N LYS A 99 21.41 -5.65 37.61
CA LYS A 99 20.36 -5.07 36.79
C LYS A 99 20.41 -5.58 35.33
N GLU A 100 21.60 -5.57 34.72
CA GLU A 100 21.80 -6.07 33.35
C GLU A 100 21.49 -7.57 33.26
N LYS A 101 21.92 -8.37 34.25
CA LYS A 101 21.58 -9.79 34.36
C LYS A 101 20.07 -10.01 34.51
N GLY A 102 19.40 -9.16 35.30
CA GLY A 102 17.94 -9.16 35.45
C GLY A 102 17.22 -8.90 34.12
N TRP A 103 17.67 -7.88 33.37
CA TRP A 103 17.12 -7.59 32.04
C TRP A 103 17.34 -8.74 31.05
N LEU A 104 18.51 -9.37 31.03
CA LEU A 104 18.79 -10.52 30.18
C LEU A 104 17.85 -11.70 30.46
N LYS A 105 17.61 -12.01 31.74
CA LYS A 105 16.67 -13.08 32.12
C LYS A 105 15.25 -12.77 31.66
N GLU A 106 14.79 -11.55 31.89
CA GLU A 106 13.43 -11.15 31.55
C GLU A 106 13.21 -11.09 30.02
N ILE A 107 14.14 -10.51 29.26
CA ILE A 107 14.00 -10.41 27.80
C ILE A 107 14.03 -11.78 27.13
N ILE A 108 14.84 -12.72 27.64
CA ILE A 108 14.87 -14.09 27.13
C ILE A 108 13.61 -14.86 27.52
N LYS A 109 13.09 -14.67 28.73
CA LYS A 109 11.80 -15.25 29.13
C LYS A 109 10.68 -14.82 28.17
N ARG A 110 10.63 -13.53 27.81
CA ARG A 110 9.69 -13.02 26.78
C ARG A 110 9.95 -13.63 25.41
N GLY A 111 11.22 -13.79 25.02
CA GLY A 111 11.59 -14.44 23.77
C GLY A 111 11.07 -15.88 23.66
N ILE A 112 11.14 -16.64 24.76
CA ILE A 112 10.58 -18.00 24.84
C ILE A 112 9.04 -17.96 24.70
N ASP A 113 8.35 -17.10 25.45
CA ASP A 113 6.89 -16.94 25.36
C ASP A 113 6.44 -16.57 23.94
N TYR A 114 7.12 -15.63 23.29
CA TYR A 114 6.82 -15.25 21.91
C TYR A 114 7.06 -16.40 20.94
N ALA A 115 8.14 -17.16 21.11
CA ALA A 115 8.43 -18.33 20.28
C ALA A 115 7.36 -19.42 20.43
N GLU A 116 6.88 -19.65 21.64
CA GLU A 116 5.81 -20.61 21.91
C GLU A 116 4.50 -20.19 21.24
N LYS A 117 4.10 -18.91 21.39
CA LYS A 117 2.92 -18.36 20.73
C LYS A 117 3.01 -18.42 19.19
N LEU A 118 4.18 -18.12 18.62
CA LEU A 118 4.44 -18.28 17.19
C LEU A 118 4.37 -19.76 16.75
N GLY A 119 4.84 -20.67 17.60
CA GLY A 119 4.75 -22.12 17.38
C GLY A 119 3.30 -22.63 17.32
N GLN A 120 2.38 -21.97 18.03
CA GLN A 120 0.95 -22.29 18.08
C GLN A 120 0.14 -21.75 16.88
N CYS A 121 0.76 -20.99 15.96
CA CYS A 121 0.08 -20.47 14.76
C CYS A 121 -0.37 -21.56 13.76
N ASN A 122 0.02 -22.82 13.97
CA ASN A 122 -0.47 -23.96 13.19
C ASN A 122 -1.97 -24.27 13.44
N GLN A 123 -2.60 -23.57 14.37
CA GLN A 123 -4.03 -23.71 14.65
C GLN A 123 -4.95 -23.03 13.63
N GLU A 124 -4.43 -22.22 12.70
CA GLU A 124 -5.24 -21.49 11.70
C GLU A 124 -6.21 -22.39 10.93
N ILE A 125 -5.74 -23.51 10.37
CA ILE A 125 -6.59 -24.47 9.66
C ILE A 125 -7.60 -25.11 10.61
N LYS A 126 -7.18 -25.46 11.83
CA LYS A 126 -8.08 -26.05 12.83
C LYS A 126 -9.22 -25.10 13.19
N SER A 127 -8.92 -23.82 13.34
CA SER A 127 -9.93 -22.79 13.63
C SER A 127 -10.91 -22.59 12.48
N ILE A 128 -10.44 -22.70 11.22
CA ILE A 128 -11.32 -22.68 10.04
C ILE A 128 -12.25 -23.89 10.05
N LEU A 129 -11.71 -25.10 10.27
CA LEU A 129 -12.51 -26.32 10.35
C LEU A 129 -13.52 -26.27 11.49
N ASN A 130 -13.13 -25.72 12.64
CA ASN A 130 -14.04 -25.49 13.76
C ASN A 130 -15.17 -24.52 13.37
N GLY A 131 -14.86 -23.42 12.70
CA GLY A 131 -15.87 -22.47 12.20
C GLY A 131 -16.83 -23.09 11.20
N LEU A 132 -16.33 -23.90 10.26
CA LEU A 132 -17.15 -24.65 9.30
C LEU A 132 -18.07 -25.67 10.00
N ASN A 133 -17.62 -26.25 11.10
CA ASN A 133 -18.43 -27.11 11.98
C ASN A 133 -19.33 -26.32 12.93
N THR A 134 -19.59 -25.03 12.66
CA THR A 134 -20.41 -24.13 13.50
C THR A 134 -19.89 -23.98 14.95
N GLY A 135 -18.63 -24.28 15.17
CA GLY A 135 -17.95 -24.16 16.45
C GLY A 135 -17.57 -22.72 16.80
N TYR A 136 -17.45 -22.44 18.10
CA TYR A 136 -17.03 -21.13 18.59
C TYR A 136 -15.54 -20.88 18.32
N ILE A 137 -15.22 -19.85 17.53
CA ILE A 137 -13.84 -19.41 17.29
C ILE A 137 -13.46 -18.40 18.38
N LEU A 138 -12.42 -18.73 19.16
CA LEU A 138 -11.96 -17.86 20.24
C LEU A 138 -11.59 -16.46 19.72
N PRO A 139 -12.09 -15.39 20.37
CA PRO A 139 -11.71 -14.04 20.02
C PRO A 139 -10.31 -13.68 20.54
N GLY A 140 -9.68 -12.67 19.94
CA GLY A 140 -8.41 -12.13 20.39
C GLY A 140 -8.13 -10.73 19.83
N PRO A 141 -7.21 -9.96 20.41
CA PRO A 141 -6.84 -8.68 19.81
C PRO A 141 -6.15 -8.91 18.46
N GLY A 142 -6.43 -8.07 17.46
CA GLY A 142 -5.72 -8.03 16.19
C GLY A 142 -4.75 -6.85 16.15
N ASN A 143 -3.49 -7.06 15.75
CA ASN A 143 -2.54 -5.99 15.46
C ASN A 143 -1.24 -6.55 14.83
N ASP A 144 -0.24 -5.68 14.61
CA ASP A 144 1.14 -6.08 14.33
C ASP A 144 1.77 -6.73 15.57
N PRO A 145 2.18 -8.02 15.52
CA PRO A 145 2.74 -8.73 16.68
C PRO A 145 4.09 -8.17 17.16
N ILE A 146 4.81 -7.38 16.35
CA ILE A 146 6.02 -6.67 16.81
C ILE A 146 5.62 -5.56 17.80
N ARG A 147 4.47 -4.92 17.60
CA ARG A 147 3.97 -3.87 18.52
C ARG A 147 3.14 -4.43 19.66
N ALA A 148 2.28 -5.39 19.35
CA ALA A 148 1.32 -5.97 20.28
C ALA A 148 1.39 -7.50 20.19
N PRO A 149 2.34 -8.13 20.90
CA PRO A 149 2.53 -9.58 20.92
C PRO A 149 1.28 -10.38 21.30
N ASP A 150 0.34 -9.76 22.02
CA ASP A 150 -0.96 -10.34 22.38
C ASP A 150 -1.84 -10.68 21.16
N ALA A 151 -1.49 -10.20 19.97
CA ALA A 151 -2.10 -10.62 18.71
C ALA A 151 -1.83 -12.10 18.38
N LEU A 152 -0.83 -12.72 19.02
CA LEU A 152 -0.53 -14.14 18.90
C LEU A 152 -1.21 -14.97 20.00
N PRO A 153 -1.51 -16.26 19.74
CA PRO A 153 -1.38 -16.95 18.46
C PRO A 153 -2.43 -16.50 17.43
N THR A 154 -2.15 -16.77 16.14
CA THR A 154 -3.11 -16.57 15.03
C THR A 154 -4.22 -17.64 15.04
N GLY A 155 -5.14 -17.62 14.08
CA GLY A 155 -6.30 -18.53 14.08
C GLY A 155 -7.38 -18.17 15.09
N ARG A 156 -7.50 -16.88 15.45
CA ARG A 156 -8.53 -16.32 16.34
C ARG A 156 -9.45 -15.37 15.58
N ASN A 157 -10.68 -15.21 16.06
CA ASN A 157 -11.60 -14.19 15.55
C ASN A 157 -11.20 -12.82 16.11
N PHE A 158 -10.33 -12.11 15.40
CA PHE A 158 -9.70 -10.93 15.96
C PHE A 158 -10.66 -9.73 16.09
N TYR A 159 -10.41 -8.86 17.07
CA TYR A 159 -11.10 -7.58 17.23
C TYR A 159 -10.09 -6.41 17.31
N GLY A 160 -10.57 -5.19 17.05
CA GLY A 160 -9.77 -3.97 17.17
C GLY A 160 -9.63 -3.48 18.61
N PHE A 161 -9.92 -2.21 18.85
CA PHE A 161 -9.95 -1.62 20.20
C PHE A 161 -11.15 -0.69 20.37
N ASN A 162 -11.36 -0.18 21.59
CA ASN A 162 -12.38 0.83 21.85
C ASN A 162 -11.96 2.21 21.28
N PRO A 163 -12.62 2.73 20.23
CA PRO A 163 -12.26 4.00 19.59
C PRO A 163 -12.38 5.21 20.51
N GLU A 164 -13.11 5.14 21.62
CA GLU A 164 -13.18 6.23 22.61
C GLU A 164 -11.85 6.49 23.32
N LYS A 165 -10.90 5.56 23.25
CA LYS A 165 -9.59 5.67 23.94
C LYS A 165 -8.47 6.18 23.05
N ILE A 166 -8.75 6.56 21.80
CA ILE A 166 -7.74 7.09 20.88
C ILE A 166 -8.06 8.55 20.49
N PRO A 167 -7.04 9.43 20.39
CA PRO A 167 -5.61 9.16 20.55
C PRO A 167 -5.21 8.82 21.99
N THR A 168 -4.32 7.84 22.16
CA THR A 168 -3.78 7.53 23.49
C THR A 168 -2.79 8.62 23.94
N LYS A 169 -2.53 8.74 25.25
CA LYS A 169 -1.49 9.65 25.78
C LYS A 169 -0.10 9.36 25.19
N ALA A 170 0.20 8.09 24.90
CA ALA A 170 1.45 7.70 24.24
C ALA A 170 1.47 8.17 22.76
N ALA A 171 0.37 7.94 22.03
CA ALA A 171 0.22 8.41 20.66
C ALA A 171 0.28 9.95 20.55
N TRP A 172 -0.24 10.67 21.55
CA TRP A 172 -0.12 12.12 21.64
C TRP A 172 1.33 12.60 21.68
N LYS A 173 2.16 12.00 22.55
CA LYS A 173 3.60 12.33 22.63
C LYS A 173 4.30 12.12 21.30
N VAL A 174 4.01 11.00 20.63
CA VAL A 174 4.58 10.66 19.32
C VAL A 174 4.09 11.61 18.23
N GLY A 175 2.77 11.86 18.15
CA GLY A 175 2.16 12.76 17.17
C GLY A 175 2.67 14.19 17.28
N LYS A 176 2.80 14.71 18.52
CA LYS A 176 3.42 16.00 18.82
C LYS A 176 4.84 16.08 18.28
N LYS A 177 5.70 15.13 18.67
CA LYS A 177 7.11 15.09 18.22
C LYS A 177 7.20 15.05 16.70
N LEU A 178 6.40 14.22 16.03
CA LEU A 178 6.41 14.10 14.58
C LEU A 178 5.90 15.36 13.87
N ALA A 179 4.97 16.11 14.47
CA ALA A 179 4.57 17.42 13.96
C ALA A 179 5.70 18.46 14.11
N ASP A 180 6.38 18.50 15.26
CA ASP A 180 7.53 19.37 15.48
C ASP A 180 8.63 19.07 14.44
N ASP A 181 9.02 17.78 14.28
CA ASP A 181 10.01 17.36 13.27
C ASP A 181 9.63 17.80 11.84
N LEU A 182 8.34 17.72 11.49
CA LEU A 182 7.82 18.12 10.17
C LEU A 182 7.91 19.63 9.96
N ILE A 183 7.45 20.41 10.94
CA ILE A 183 7.46 21.87 10.89
C ILE A 183 8.90 22.39 10.84
N GLU A 184 9.77 21.89 11.72
CA GLU A 184 11.19 22.28 11.76
C GLU A 184 11.90 21.94 10.45
N GLY A 185 11.65 20.73 9.92
CA GLY A 185 12.20 20.30 8.63
C GLY A 185 11.77 21.22 7.48
N TYR A 186 10.49 21.56 7.43
CA TYR A 186 9.94 22.46 6.41
C TYR A 186 10.49 23.89 6.56
N LEU A 187 10.49 24.44 7.78
CA LEU A 187 10.98 25.77 8.08
C LEU A 187 12.47 25.93 7.73
N LYS A 188 13.29 24.95 8.10
CA LYS A 188 14.72 24.95 7.78
C LYS A 188 14.98 24.96 6.27
N LYS A 189 14.16 24.25 5.51
CA LYS A 189 14.30 24.12 4.05
C LYS A 189 13.75 25.33 3.30
N ASN A 190 12.60 25.85 3.72
CA ASN A 190 11.83 26.85 2.96
C ASN A 190 11.87 28.26 3.56
N GLY A 191 12.48 28.46 4.73
CA GLY A 191 12.59 29.76 5.39
C GLY A 191 11.26 30.32 5.95
N ARG A 192 10.17 29.56 5.86
CA ARG A 192 8.84 29.93 6.39
C ARG A 192 8.14 28.71 7.00
N TYR A 193 7.15 28.97 7.85
CA TYR A 193 6.25 27.92 8.32
C TYR A 193 5.38 27.38 7.16
N PRO A 194 5.01 26.09 7.19
CA PRO A 194 4.01 25.57 6.26
C PRO A 194 2.65 26.19 6.58
N HIS A 195 1.88 26.57 5.57
CA HIS A 195 0.54 27.14 5.77
C HIS A 195 -0.50 26.04 5.96
N LYS A 196 -0.38 24.93 5.22
CA LYS A 196 -1.31 23.80 5.27
C LYS A 196 -0.62 22.45 5.06
N THR A 197 -1.00 21.47 5.88
CA THR A 197 -0.54 20.07 5.77
C THR A 197 -1.72 19.13 5.53
N ALA A 198 -1.71 18.41 4.40
CA ALA A 198 -2.66 17.35 4.16
C ALA A 198 -2.22 16.03 4.81
N LEU A 199 -3.16 15.31 5.43
CA LEU A 199 -2.95 14.08 6.18
C LEU A 199 -3.87 13.00 5.59
N VAL A 200 -3.29 11.85 5.28
CA VAL A 200 -4.08 10.65 4.99
C VAL A 200 -4.36 9.92 6.30
N LEU A 201 -5.64 9.70 6.60
CA LEU A 201 -6.07 8.90 7.76
C LEU A 201 -6.56 7.53 7.29
N TRP A 202 -5.79 6.50 7.65
CA TRP A 202 -5.99 5.12 7.22
C TRP A 202 -6.37 4.24 8.41
N ALA A 203 -7.51 3.54 8.32
CA ALA A 203 -8.06 2.79 9.44
C ALA A 203 -7.06 1.80 10.06
N THR A 204 -6.40 0.99 9.22
CA THR A 204 -5.46 -0.04 9.71
C THR A 204 -4.21 0.57 10.35
N GLU A 205 -3.78 1.75 9.90
CA GLU A 205 -2.66 2.45 10.54
C GLU A 205 -3.09 3.05 11.89
N THR A 206 -4.26 3.68 11.94
CA THR A 206 -4.85 4.14 13.21
C THR A 206 -5.04 3.00 14.20
N LEU A 207 -5.43 1.81 13.72
CA LEU A 207 -5.51 0.60 14.54
C LEU A 207 -4.15 0.18 15.13
N ARG A 208 -3.05 0.35 14.39
CA ARG A 208 -1.70 -0.02 14.84
C ARG A 208 -1.05 1.00 15.76
N HIS A 209 -1.22 2.28 15.46
CA HIS A 209 -0.52 3.36 16.17
C HIS A 209 -1.38 4.08 17.21
N HIS A 210 -2.65 3.70 17.37
CA HIS A 210 -3.55 4.20 18.42
C HIS A 210 -3.74 5.74 18.43
N GLY A 211 -3.83 6.37 17.26
CA GLY A 211 -4.13 7.79 17.14
C GLY A 211 -2.95 8.77 16.90
N VAL A 212 -1.79 8.32 16.39
CA VAL A 212 -0.62 9.19 16.16
C VAL A 212 -0.90 10.28 15.12
N MET A 213 -1.62 9.96 14.04
CA MET A 213 -1.92 10.93 12.97
C MET A 213 -2.98 11.94 13.39
N GLU A 214 -3.96 11.52 14.19
CA GLU A 214 -4.97 12.37 14.82
C GLU A 214 -4.30 13.33 15.81
N SER A 215 -3.38 12.81 16.63
CA SER A 215 -2.57 13.64 17.53
C SER A 215 -1.74 14.68 16.77
N LYS A 216 -1.16 14.28 15.63
CA LYS A 216 -0.44 15.21 14.74
C LYS A 216 -1.37 16.28 14.19
N ALA A 217 -2.54 15.91 13.68
CA ALA A 217 -3.54 16.84 13.16
C ALA A 217 -3.93 17.90 14.19
N LEU A 218 -4.29 17.45 15.41
CA LEU A 218 -4.65 18.33 16.52
C LEU A 218 -3.49 19.28 16.87
N TYR A 219 -2.28 18.74 17.04
CA TYR A 219 -1.15 19.55 17.44
C TYR A 219 -0.72 20.54 16.36
N LEU A 220 -0.76 20.19 15.06
CA LEU A 220 -0.48 21.12 13.95
C LEU A 220 -1.36 22.39 14.04
N MET A 221 -2.66 22.22 14.27
CA MET A 221 -3.61 23.33 14.48
C MET A 221 -3.44 24.03 15.84
N GLY A 222 -2.65 23.46 16.75
CA GLY A 222 -2.43 23.99 18.10
C GLY A 222 -3.57 23.66 19.07
N ALA A 223 -4.18 22.49 18.93
CA ALA A 223 -5.12 21.91 19.88
C ALA A 223 -4.53 20.66 20.52
N ARG A 224 -5.04 20.27 21.70
CA ARG A 224 -4.67 19.02 22.37
C ARG A 224 -5.91 18.25 22.84
N PRO A 225 -5.89 16.90 22.77
CA PRO A 225 -6.98 16.08 23.29
C PRO A 225 -7.02 16.12 24.81
N VAL A 226 -8.23 16.01 25.37
CA VAL A 226 -8.50 15.93 26.80
C VAL A 226 -9.01 14.52 27.12
N TRP A 227 -8.44 13.88 28.13
CA TRP A 227 -8.85 12.54 28.58
C TRP A 227 -9.57 12.60 29.93
N ASP A 228 -10.54 11.71 30.14
CA ASP A 228 -11.11 11.43 31.46
C ASP A 228 -10.16 10.57 32.32
N GLY A 229 -10.52 10.34 33.58
CA GLY A 229 -9.74 9.50 34.51
C GLY A 229 -9.59 8.04 34.07
N ARG A 230 -10.42 7.56 33.13
CA ARG A 230 -10.38 6.20 32.54
C ARG A 230 -9.65 6.17 31.20
N GLY A 231 -9.09 7.30 30.76
CA GLY A 231 -8.35 7.43 29.50
C GLY A 231 -9.23 7.54 28.25
N ARG A 232 -10.53 7.79 28.39
CA ARG A 232 -11.41 8.08 27.24
C ARG A 232 -11.28 9.54 26.83
N ILE A 233 -11.41 9.82 25.54
CA ILE A 233 -11.43 11.17 25.00
C ILE A 233 -12.71 11.89 25.45
N LYS A 234 -12.54 13.05 26.08
CA LYS A 234 -13.62 13.95 26.50
C LYS A 234 -13.84 15.08 25.49
N GLY A 235 -12.81 15.44 24.73
CA GLY A 235 -12.83 16.54 23.76
C GLY A 235 -11.43 17.06 23.47
N VAL A 236 -11.35 18.31 23.03
CA VAL A 236 -10.12 19.03 22.72
C VAL A 236 -10.12 20.41 23.38
N GLU A 237 -8.94 20.91 23.67
CA GLU A 237 -8.73 22.29 24.11
C GLU A 237 -7.63 22.97 23.30
N LEU A 238 -7.66 24.30 23.28
CA LEU A 238 -6.68 25.10 22.57
C LEU A 238 -5.37 25.13 23.37
N ILE A 239 -4.25 24.91 22.69
CA ILE A 239 -2.93 25.20 23.25
C ILE A 239 -2.72 26.71 23.17
N PRO A 240 -2.50 27.42 24.29
CA PRO A 240 -2.26 28.86 24.28
C PRO A 240 -1.03 29.22 23.43
N GLU A 241 -1.04 30.37 22.75
CA GLU A 241 0.08 30.77 21.89
C GLU A 241 1.41 30.94 22.64
N SER A 242 1.36 31.27 23.93
CA SER A 242 2.51 31.37 24.82
C SER A 242 3.21 30.03 25.04
N GLU A 243 2.47 28.92 24.94
CA GLU A 243 2.98 27.55 24.95
C GLU A 243 3.33 27.08 23.54
N LEU A 244 2.47 27.36 22.55
CA LEU A 244 2.62 26.87 21.17
C LEU A 244 3.82 27.50 20.44
N LYS A 245 4.06 28.81 20.61
CA LYS A 245 5.21 29.58 20.11
C LYS A 245 5.45 29.50 18.60
N ARG A 246 4.40 29.26 17.82
CA ARG A 246 4.42 29.23 16.36
C ARG A 246 3.01 29.46 15.80
N PRO A 247 2.87 29.71 14.48
CA PRO A 247 1.58 29.73 13.82
C PRO A 247 0.78 28.44 14.00
N ARG A 248 -0.55 28.58 13.96
CA ARG A 248 -1.48 27.44 13.84
C ARG A 248 -1.54 27.01 12.39
N ILE A 249 -1.09 25.80 12.11
CA ILE A 249 -0.95 25.26 10.75
C ILE A 249 -2.29 24.66 10.33
N ASP A 250 -2.79 25.04 9.16
CA ASP A 250 -4.01 24.46 8.62
C ASP A 250 -3.80 22.99 8.24
N ILE A 251 -4.88 22.23 8.23
CA ILE A 251 -4.83 20.82 7.83
C ILE A 251 -5.81 20.54 6.70
N LEU A 252 -5.59 19.45 5.98
CA LEU A 252 -6.61 18.80 5.15
C LEU A 252 -6.54 17.31 5.48
N VAL A 253 -7.66 16.65 5.63
CA VAL A 253 -7.72 15.21 5.88
C VAL A 253 -8.36 14.53 4.69
N SER A 254 -7.64 13.56 4.13
CA SER A 254 -8.19 12.54 3.24
C SER A 254 -8.38 11.25 4.05
N ALA A 255 -9.62 10.99 4.46
CA ALA A 255 -9.98 9.78 5.20
C ALA A 255 -10.31 8.63 4.23
N SER A 256 -9.81 7.43 4.51
CA SER A 256 -10.28 6.24 3.81
C SER A 256 -11.73 5.89 4.18
N GLY A 257 -12.43 5.17 3.32
CA GLY A 257 -13.82 4.75 3.60
C GLY A 257 -13.92 3.93 4.89
N LEU A 258 -12.97 3.02 5.13
CA LEU A 258 -12.91 2.26 6.37
C LEU A 258 -12.60 3.16 7.59
N TYR A 259 -11.79 4.21 7.41
CA TYR A 259 -11.51 5.16 8.50
C TYR A 259 -12.78 5.88 8.94
N ARG A 260 -13.57 6.38 7.98
CA ARG A 260 -14.88 6.99 8.22
C ARG A 260 -15.77 6.06 9.06
N ASP A 261 -15.83 4.78 8.69
CA ASP A 261 -16.76 3.84 9.32
C ASP A 261 -16.33 3.44 10.74
N VAL A 262 -15.02 3.32 10.99
CA VAL A 262 -14.48 2.82 12.28
C VAL A 262 -14.17 3.95 13.27
N PHE A 263 -13.88 5.17 12.79
CA PHE A 263 -13.39 6.27 13.64
C PHE A 263 -14.23 7.56 13.56
N PRO A 264 -15.57 7.51 13.69
CA PRO A 264 -16.40 8.72 13.68
C PRO A 264 -16.12 9.66 14.85
N ILE A 265 -15.72 9.11 16.00
CA ILE A 265 -15.34 9.90 17.19
C ILE A 265 -14.12 10.78 16.87
N GLN A 266 -13.13 10.25 16.15
CA GLN A 266 -11.91 10.97 15.79
C GLN A 266 -12.17 12.02 14.71
N ILE A 267 -13.06 11.74 13.75
CA ILE A 267 -13.53 12.76 12.79
C ILE A 267 -14.17 13.93 13.53
N GLY A 268 -15.08 13.66 14.47
CA GLY A 268 -15.69 14.70 15.30
C GLY A 268 -14.67 15.45 16.16
N LEU A 269 -13.67 14.75 16.72
CA LEU A 269 -12.60 15.36 17.53
C LEU A 269 -11.73 16.34 16.73
N ILE A 270 -11.39 16.00 15.49
CA ILE A 270 -10.62 16.86 14.59
C ILE A 270 -11.46 18.07 14.18
N ASP A 271 -12.74 17.88 13.86
CA ASP A 271 -13.64 18.99 13.54
C ASP A 271 -13.85 19.94 14.73
N ASP A 272 -14.02 19.42 15.95
CA ASP A 272 -14.09 20.27 17.16
C ASP A 272 -12.87 21.17 17.30
N ALA A 273 -11.68 20.64 17.01
CA ALA A 273 -10.44 21.41 17.03
C ALA A 273 -10.41 22.47 15.93
N VAL A 274 -10.88 22.15 14.71
CA VAL A 274 -11.03 23.12 13.62
C VAL A 274 -11.95 24.27 14.06
N GLN A 275 -13.13 23.96 14.60
CA GLN A 275 -14.09 24.97 15.05
C GLN A 275 -13.53 25.85 16.18
N LEU A 276 -12.80 25.24 17.13
CA LEU A 276 -12.17 25.96 18.23
C LEU A 276 -11.08 26.92 17.73
N VAL A 277 -10.23 26.45 16.81
CA VAL A 277 -9.11 27.22 16.28
C VAL A 277 -9.57 28.36 15.38
N ILE A 278 -10.63 28.18 14.57
CA ILE A 278 -11.19 29.27 13.75
C ILE A 278 -11.65 30.45 14.62
N ARG A 279 -12.14 30.19 15.84
CA ARG A 279 -12.62 31.20 16.79
C ARG A 279 -11.49 31.89 17.57
N ALA A 280 -10.26 31.41 17.49
CA ALA A 280 -9.11 32.06 18.12
C ALA A 280 -8.72 33.30 17.30
N GLU A 281 -8.91 34.48 17.90
CA GLU A 281 -8.66 35.79 17.30
C GLU A 281 -7.54 36.54 18.02
N LYS A 282 -6.93 37.50 17.32
CA LYS A 282 -5.95 38.46 17.88
C LYS A 282 -4.71 37.78 18.51
N GLU A 283 -4.26 36.69 17.89
CA GLU A 283 -3.01 36.02 18.26
C GLU A 283 -1.79 36.75 17.65
N LYS A 284 -0.65 36.66 18.32
CA LYS A 284 0.64 37.20 17.86
C LYS A 284 1.16 36.44 16.63
N TYR A 285 0.94 35.13 16.59
CA TYR A 285 1.33 34.28 15.47
C TYR A 285 0.14 34.10 14.52
N GLU A 286 0.42 33.85 13.23
CA GLU A 286 -0.65 33.60 12.26
C GLU A 286 -1.48 32.36 12.61
N ASN A 287 -2.77 32.44 12.31
CA ASN A 287 -3.68 31.32 12.39
C ASN A 287 -4.13 30.94 10.97
N PHE A 288 -3.38 30.06 10.32
CA PHE A 288 -3.65 29.67 8.93
C PHE A 288 -4.99 28.93 8.76
N VAL A 289 -5.45 28.22 9.79
CA VAL A 289 -6.79 27.59 9.78
C VAL A 289 -7.87 28.66 9.61
N ARG A 290 -7.79 29.74 10.41
CA ARG A 290 -8.74 30.85 10.35
C ARG A 290 -8.61 31.62 9.03
N LEU A 291 -7.39 32.01 8.65
CA LEU A 291 -7.13 32.79 7.43
C LEU A 291 -7.71 32.07 6.20
N HIS A 292 -7.36 30.80 6.00
CA HIS A 292 -7.88 30.05 4.86
C HIS A 292 -9.40 29.82 4.92
N THR A 293 -10.00 29.77 6.11
CA THR A 293 -11.46 29.68 6.24
C THR A 293 -12.13 30.96 5.75
N LEU A 294 -11.63 32.13 6.17
CA LEU A 294 -12.19 33.42 5.74
C LEU A 294 -12.02 33.62 4.23
N ASP A 295 -10.85 33.29 3.70
CA ASP A 295 -10.57 33.35 2.26
C ASP A 295 -11.50 32.41 1.46
N ALA A 296 -11.69 31.18 1.93
CA ALA A 296 -12.58 30.22 1.28
C ALA A 296 -14.05 30.68 1.32
N GLU A 297 -14.50 31.25 2.43
CA GLU A 297 -15.86 31.78 2.56
C GLU A 297 -16.12 32.90 1.55
N GLN A 298 -15.17 33.83 1.40
CA GLN A 298 -15.26 34.89 0.42
C GLN A 298 -15.32 34.34 -1.02
N VAL A 299 -14.47 33.36 -1.34
CA VAL A 299 -14.50 32.68 -2.65
C VAL A 299 -15.85 32.02 -2.94
N PHE A 300 -16.51 31.42 -1.94
CA PHE A 300 -17.84 30.84 -2.13
C PHE A 300 -18.93 31.92 -2.30
N LYS A 301 -18.86 33.03 -1.56
CA LYS A 301 -19.78 34.16 -1.74
C LYS A 301 -19.68 34.75 -3.15
N GLU A 302 -18.46 34.95 -3.65
CA GLU A 302 -18.21 35.44 -5.02
C GLU A 302 -18.70 34.48 -6.10
N LYS A 303 -18.76 33.17 -5.80
CA LYS A 303 -19.35 32.14 -6.66
C LYS A 303 -20.89 32.06 -6.57
N GLY A 304 -21.53 32.88 -5.76
CA GLY A 304 -22.99 32.94 -5.62
C GLY A 304 -23.59 31.93 -4.64
N TYR A 305 -22.78 31.29 -3.79
CA TYR A 305 -23.32 30.48 -2.69
C TYR A 305 -23.98 31.38 -1.64
N SER A 306 -25.03 30.88 -0.99
CA SER A 306 -25.65 31.59 0.13
C SER A 306 -24.64 31.79 1.27
N GLU A 307 -24.82 32.81 2.10
CA GLU A 307 -23.92 33.05 3.25
C GLU A 307 -23.76 31.82 4.15
N LYS A 308 -24.85 31.08 4.35
CA LYS A 308 -24.86 29.84 5.14
C LYS A 308 -24.03 28.74 4.49
N GLU A 309 -24.17 28.52 3.18
CA GLU A 309 -23.41 27.49 2.46
C GLU A 309 -21.94 27.87 2.34
N ALA A 310 -21.64 29.14 2.06
CA ALA A 310 -20.28 29.65 2.01
C ALA A 310 -19.55 29.43 3.34
N ALA A 311 -20.18 29.82 4.45
CA ALA A 311 -19.63 29.65 5.79
C ALA A 311 -19.47 28.17 6.18
N GLU A 312 -20.38 27.30 5.76
CA GLU A 312 -20.30 25.87 6.02
C GLU A 312 -19.17 25.21 5.21
N PHE A 313 -19.12 25.44 3.89
CA PHE A 313 -18.15 24.83 2.99
C PHE A 313 -16.72 25.26 3.28
N ALA A 314 -16.54 26.53 3.68
CA ALA A 314 -15.24 27.08 4.06
C ALA A 314 -14.62 26.40 5.29
N ARG A 315 -15.42 25.73 6.13
CA ARG A 315 -14.98 25.09 7.37
C ARG A 315 -14.59 23.63 7.21
N PHE A 316 -14.97 22.99 6.10
CA PHE A 316 -14.66 21.58 5.90
C PHE A 316 -13.15 21.36 5.74
N ARG A 317 -12.61 20.43 6.54
CA ARG A 317 -11.22 19.96 6.46
C ARG A 317 -11.09 18.45 6.29
N ILE A 318 -12.17 17.69 6.40
CA ILE A 318 -12.14 16.22 6.35
C ILE A 318 -12.98 15.77 5.16
N PHE A 319 -12.35 15.05 4.24
CA PHE A 319 -12.95 14.58 3.00
C PHE A 319 -12.67 13.09 2.81
N GLY A 320 -13.55 12.41 2.08
CA GLY A 320 -13.46 10.97 1.83
C GLY A 320 -14.36 10.50 0.70
N ALA A 321 -14.42 9.18 0.52
CA ALA A 321 -15.38 8.51 -0.35
C ALA A 321 -16.83 8.69 0.15
N PRO A 322 -17.86 8.60 -0.72
CA PRO A 322 -19.26 8.70 -0.29
C PRO A 322 -19.62 7.64 0.75
N ASN A 323 -20.70 7.84 1.50
CA ASN A 323 -21.24 6.82 2.41
C ASN A 323 -21.44 5.49 1.66
N GLN A 324 -21.04 4.38 2.28
CA GLN A 324 -21.01 3.03 1.67
C GLN A 324 -20.04 2.85 0.49
N GLY A 325 -19.33 3.90 0.07
CA GLY A 325 -18.26 3.84 -0.92
C GLY A 325 -16.87 3.72 -0.28
N TYR A 326 -16.00 2.98 -0.97
CA TYR A 326 -14.60 2.75 -0.60
C TYR A 326 -13.68 2.92 -1.81
N GLY A 327 -12.41 3.22 -1.58
CA GLY A 327 -11.40 3.34 -2.63
C GLY A 327 -11.49 4.65 -3.41
N THR A 328 -10.40 5.01 -4.07
CA THR A 328 -10.31 6.26 -4.86
C THR A 328 -10.69 6.05 -6.32
N GLY A 329 -10.77 4.79 -6.78
CA GLY A 329 -10.90 4.40 -8.18
C GLY A 329 -9.58 4.40 -8.97
N LEU A 330 -8.51 4.96 -8.40
CA LEU A 330 -7.20 5.01 -9.06
C LEU A 330 -6.53 3.64 -9.16
N ASN A 331 -6.85 2.71 -8.25
CA ASN A 331 -6.32 1.35 -8.24
C ASN A 331 -6.67 0.55 -9.50
N GLU A 332 -7.78 0.89 -10.17
CA GLU A 332 -8.18 0.29 -11.45
C GLU A 332 -7.77 1.18 -12.63
N ALA A 333 -7.97 2.49 -12.50
CA ALA A 333 -7.72 3.43 -13.60
C ALA A 333 -6.23 3.58 -13.95
N ILE A 334 -5.34 3.56 -12.95
CA ILE A 334 -3.90 3.76 -13.19
C ILE A 334 -3.26 2.56 -13.90
N PRO A 335 -3.51 1.29 -13.47
CA PRO A 335 -3.01 0.13 -14.20
C PRO A 335 -3.49 0.05 -15.66
N ALA A 336 -4.72 0.49 -15.94
CA ALA A 336 -5.33 0.56 -17.27
C ALA A 336 -4.79 1.73 -18.12
N SER A 337 -3.47 1.83 -18.26
CA SER A 337 -2.75 2.95 -18.88
C SER A 337 -3.00 3.13 -20.39
N GLY A 338 -3.63 2.15 -21.04
CA GLY A 338 -4.16 2.29 -22.40
C GLY A 338 -5.42 3.16 -22.52
N THR A 339 -6.08 3.49 -21.40
CA THR A 339 -7.40 4.16 -21.39
C THR A 339 -7.37 5.68 -21.15
N TRP A 340 -6.20 6.23 -20.81
CA TRP A 340 -5.99 7.64 -20.53
C TRP A 340 -4.65 8.10 -21.08
N GLU A 341 -4.49 9.38 -21.46
CA GLU A 341 -3.22 9.90 -21.99
C GLU A 341 -2.49 10.84 -21.04
N LYS A 342 -3.24 11.62 -20.25
CA LYS A 342 -2.71 12.55 -19.26
C LYS A 342 -3.29 12.23 -17.89
N ASP A 343 -2.59 12.67 -16.85
CA ASP A 343 -2.94 12.47 -15.44
C ASP A 343 -4.10 13.37 -14.98
N ASP A 344 -4.55 14.31 -15.80
CA ASP A 344 -5.71 15.19 -15.53
C ASP A 344 -7.01 14.41 -15.33
N LYS A 345 -7.29 13.41 -16.18
CA LYS A 345 -8.46 12.52 -16.05
C LYS A 345 -8.43 11.73 -14.75
N LEU A 346 -7.24 11.30 -14.33
CA LEU A 346 -7.03 10.56 -13.08
C LEU A 346 -7.22 11.49 -11.87
N SER A 347 -6.72 12.73 -11.96
CA SER A 347 -6.96 13.77 -10.95
C SER A 347 -8.45 14.07 -10.81
N ASP A 348 -9.18 14.22 -11.92
CA ASP A 348 -10.63 14.42 -11.89
C ASP A 348 -11.38 13.23 -11.29
N LEU A 349 -10.97 11.99 -11.61
CA LEU A 349 -11.52 10.78 -10.99
C LEU A 349 -11.36 10.82 -9.46
N TYR A 350 -10.14 11.08 -8.98
CA TYR A 350 -9.86 11.20 -7.55
C TYR A 350 -10.72 12.30 -6.89
N ILE A 351 -10.76 13.50 -7.48
CA ILE A 351 -11.57 14.62 -6.97
C ILE A 351 -13.06 14.27 -6.95
N ASN A 352 -13.57 13.60 -7.97
CA ASN A 352 -14.99 13.21 -8.04
C ASN A 352 -15.34 12.16 -6.98
N ARG A 353 -14.42 11.25 -6.68
CA ARG A 353 -14.59 10.16 -5.71
C ARG A 353 -14.44 10.63 -4.27
N MET A 354 -13.56 11.60 -4.01
CA MET A 354 -13.15 12.01 -2.66
C MET A 354 -13.77 13.33 -2.19
N ASN A 355 -14.72 13.92 -2.91
CA ASN A 355 -15.32 15.23 -2.59
C ASN A 355 -16.48 15.21 -1.57
N TYR A 356 -16.53 14.19 -0.70
CA TYR A 356 -17.56 14.10 0.33
C TYR A 356 -16.99 14.58 1.66
N ALA A 357 -17.55 15.66 2.18
CA ALA A 357 -17.14 16.26 3.44
C ALA A 357 -17.72 15.52 4.65
N TYR A 358 -16.89 15.41 5.68
CA TYR A 358 -17.21 14.80 6.96
C TYR A 358 -16.85 15.79 8.09
N SER A 359 -17.69 15.85 9.13
CA SER A 359 -17.49 16.67 10.32
C SER A 359 -18.29 16.06 11.48
N ARG A 360 -18.34 16.71 12.65
CA ARG A 360 -19.17 16.24 13.76
C ARG A 360 -20.67 16.18 13.39
N ASN A 361 -21.14 17.13 12.59
CA ASN A 361 -22.56 17.30 12.28
C ASN A 361 -22.89 17.09 10.80
N VAL A 362 -21.90 16.80 9.95
CA VAL A 362 -22.07 16.58 8.51
C VAL A 362 -21.44 15.25 8.14
N TRP A 363 -22.18 14.37 7.47
CA TRP A 363 -21.71 13.02 7.18
C TRP A 363 -21.90 12.63 5.72
N GLY A 364 -20.88 12.93 4.91
CA GLY A 364 -20.86 12.60 3.48
C GLY A 364 -21.54 13.67 2.61
N LYS A 365 -21.38 14.96 2.95
CA LYS A 365 -21.92 16.05 2.12
C LYS A 365 -21.07 16.22 0.87
N LYS A 366 -21.65 15.94 -0.29
CA LYS A 366 -20.99 16.08 -1.59
C LYS A 366 -20.76 17.55 -1.92
N SER A 367 -19.51 17.95 -2.14
CA SER A 367 -19.18 19.27 -2.70
C SER A 367 -17.81 19.25 -3.38
N LYS A 368 -17.82 19.18 -4.71
CA LYS A 368 -16.60 19.25 -5.54
C LYS A 368 -15.87 20.59 -5.34
N ASP A 369 -16.62 21.67 -5.22
CA ASP A 369 -16.10 23.02 -5.04
C ASP A 369 -15.45 23.20 -3.66
N ALA A 370 -16.07 22.68 -2.60
CA ALA A 370 -15.46 22.67 -1.26
C ALA A 370 -14.14 21.90 -1.25
N PHE A 371 -14.12 20.71 -1.87
CA PHE A 371 -12.91 19.89 -1.90
C PHE A 371 -11.79 20.56 -2.71
N LYS A 372 -12.09 21.08 -3.92
CA LYS A 372 -11.12 21.83 -4.73
C LYS A 372 -10.57 23.05 -3.99
N GLN A 373 -11.41 23.79 -3.27
CA GLN A 373 -10.94 24.93 -2.47
C GLN A 373 -10.05 24.49 -1.29
N ALA A 374 -10.42 23.39 -0.62
CA ALA A 374 -9.64 22.85 0.50
C ALA A 374 -8.24 22.36 0.08
N LEU A 375 -8.10 21.83 -1.15
CA LEU A 375 -6.82 21.39 -1.72
C LEU A 375 -5.81 22.54 -1.94
N LYS A 376 -6.28 23.77 -2.22
CA LYS A 376 -5.42 24.92 -2.50
C LYS A 376 -4.51 25.26 -1.31
N GLY A 377 -3.29 25.69 -1.58
CA GLY A 377 -2.34 26.12 -0.55
C GLY A 377 -1.78 24.97 0.31
N THR A 378 -1.99 23.71 -0.09
CA THR A 378 -1.38 22.54 0.58
C THR A 378 0.12 22.50 0.29
N ASP A 379 0.94 22.69 1.32
CA ASP A 379 2.40 22.66 1.20
C ASP A 379 2.97 21.24 1.28
N MET A 380 2.33 20.37 2.06
CA MET A 380 2.81 19.03 2.36
C MET A 380 1.68 18.00 2.39
N VAL A 381 1.98 16.75 2.03
CA VAL A 381 1.10 15.59 2.23
C VAL A 381 1.84 14.55 3.08
N VAL A 382 1.16 14.03 4.10
CA VAL A 382 1.71 13.04 5.04
C VAL A 382 0.84 11.79 5.12
N HIS A 383 1.47 10.63 5.00
CA HIS A 383 0.88 9.33 5.36
C HIS A 383 1.70 8.69 6.49
N SER A 384 1.09 7.82 7.29
CA SER A 384 1.81 7.03 8.30
C SER A 384 2.23 5.67 7.77
N ARG A 385 3.32 5.14 8.35
CA ARG A 385 3.67 3.73 8.26
C ARG A 385 4.16 3.23 9.61
N SER A 386 3.44 2.29 10.19
CA SER A 386 3.67 1.76 11.53
C SER A 386 4.11 0.30 11.54
N THR A 387 4.25 -0.35 10.38
CA THR A 387 4.63 -1.76 10.28
C THR A 387 5.80 -1.99 9.32
N ASN A 388 6.62 -3.00 9.64
CA ASN A 388 7.62 -3.53 8.72
C ASN A 388 7.06 -4.57 7.74
N LEU A 389 5.78 -4.95 7.89
CA LEU A 389 5.10 -5.92 7.02
C LEU A 389 4.89 -5.34 5.62
N PHE A 390 4.17 -4.23 5.52
CA PHE A 390 3.88 -3.55 4.25
C PHE A 390 4.80 -2.35 4.03
N GLY A 391 5.29 -2.17 2.81
CA GLY A 391 5.94 -0.98 2.28
C GLY A 391 4.99 -0.04 1.54
N VAL A 392 5.54 1.08 1.06
CA VAL A 392 4.85 2.04 0.17
C VAL A 392 4.71 1.50 -1.26
N LEU A 393 5.45 0.44 -1.59
CA LEU A 393 5.41 -0.30 -2.86
C LEU A 393 4.95 -1.76 -2.67
N ASP A 394 4.19 -2.08 -1.60
CA ASP A 394 3.60 -3.42 -1.40
C ASP A 394 2.09 -3.48 -1.68
N ASN A 395 1.43 -2.33 -1.76
CA ASN A 395 0.01 -2.23 -2.10
C ASN A 395 -0.27 -0.96 -2.87
N ASP A 396 -1.42 -0.95 -3.52
CA ASP A 396 -1.93 0.17 -4.29
C ASP A 396 -2.47 1.32 -3.41
N ASP A 397 -2.99 1.02 -2.22
CA ASP A 397 -3.55 1.99 -1.26
C ASP A 397 -2.65 3.21 -1.03
N PHE A 398 -1.35 3.00 -0.88
CA PHE A 398 -0.40 4.08 -0.65
C PHE A 398 -0.37 5.11 -1.79
N TYR A 399 -0.16 4.69 -3.03
CA TYR A 399 -0.12 5.65 -4.15
C TYR A 399 -1.51 6.22 -4.42
N GLN A 400 -2.59 5.44 -4.25
CA GLN A 400 -3.91 5.94 -4.60
C GLN A 400 -4.42 6.99 -3.60
N TYR A 401 -4.10 6.88 -2.31
CA TYR A 401 -4.51 7.87 -1.29
C TYR A 401 -3.49 9.00 -1.14
N MET A 402 -2.21 8.69 -0.94
CA MET A 402 -1.18 9.74 -0.76
C MET A 402 -0.77 10.35 -2.10
N GLY A 403 -0.45 9.52 -3.08
CA GLY A 403 -0.12 9.98 -4.44
C GLY A 403 -1.31 10.63 -5.13
N GLY A 404 -2.51 10.04 -5.05
CA GLY A 404 -3.74 10.61 -5.61
C GLY A 404 -4.07 11.99 -5.03
N LEU A 405 -3.90 12.17 -3.71
CA LEU A 405 -4.06 13.48 -3.07
C LEU A 405 -3.02 14.49 -3.56
N ALA A 406 -1.75 14.08 -3.67
CA ALA A 406 -0.68 14.94 -4.17
C ALA A 406 -0.89 15.35 -5.64
N MET A 407 -1.39 14.42 -6.46
CA MET A 407 -1.79 14.67 -7.84
C MET A 407 -2.94 15.68 -7.92
N ALA A 408 -3.98 15.52 -7.08
CA ALA A 408 -5.09 16.46 -7.02
C ALA A 408 -4.66 17.86 -6.55
N VAL A 409 -3.77 17.96 -5.55
CA VAL A 409 -3.16 19.23 -5.13
C VAL A 409 -2.38 19.87 -6.28
N ARG A 410 -1.54 19.10 -6.98
CA ARG A 410 -0.77 19.56 -8.15
C ARG A 410 -1.70 20.10 -9.23
N ASN A 411 -2.77 19.38 -9.57
CA ASN A 411 -3.70 19.77 -10.61
C ASN A 411 -4.47 21.05 -10.26
N VAL A 412 -4.89 21.21 -9.00
CA VAL A 412 -5.63 22.40 -8.54
C VAL A 412 -4.72 23.61 -8.35
N SER A 413 -3.47 23.42 -7.90
CA SER A 413 -2.59 24.51 -7.47
C SER A 413 -1.43 24.81 -8.43
N GLY A 414 -1.22 23.98 -9.45
CA GLY A 414 -0.08 24.06 -10.38
C GLY A 414 1.28 23.63 -9.79
N LYS A 415 1.35 23.35 -8.49
CA LYS A 415 2.58 22.97 -7.77
C LYS A 415 2.37 21.70 -6.95
N SER A 416 3.32 20.76 -7.03
CA SER A 416 3.30 19.56 -6.21
C SER A 416 3.60 19.89 -4.73
N PRO A 417 2.87 19.29 -3.78
CA PRO A 417 3.22 19.38 -2.36
C PRO A 417 4.47 18.52 -2.05
N GLU A 418 5.16 18.83 -0.96
CA GLU A 418 6.21 17.94 -0.45
C GLU A 418 5.60 16.71 0.23
N LEU A 419 6.23 15.55 0.05
CA LEU A 419 5.73 14.28 0.55
C LEU A 419 6.55 13.75 1.72
N TYR A 420 5.85 13.33 2.78
CA TYR A 420 6.47 12.77 3.97
C TYR A 420 5.76 11.53 4.48
N VAL A 421 6.54 10.62 5.07
CA VAL A 421 6.06 9.45 5.80
C VAL A 421 6.33 9.67 7.28
N SER A 422 5.28 9.54 8.07
CA SER A 422 5.40 9.36 9.52
C SER A 422 5.82 7.91 9.79
N ASP A 423 7.13 7.67 9.73
CA ASP A 423 7.72 6.35 9.96
C ASP A 423 7.70 6.06 11.45
N ALA A 424 6.71 5.28 11.87
CA ALA A 424 6.57 4.84 13.23
C ALA A 424 7.03 3.39 13.41
N LYS A 425 7.52 2.67 12.37
CA LYS A 425 7.77 1.21 12.39
C LYS A 425 8.50 0.71 13.63
N ASP A 426 9.48 1.47 14.09
CA ASP A 426 10.04 1.37 15.43
C ASP A 426 9.23 2.29 16.37
N PRO A 427 8.36 1.75 17.25
CA PRO A 427 7.55 2.55 18.16
C PRO A 427 8.39 3.41 19.12
N SER A 428 9.62 2.99 19.40
CA SER A 428 10.55 3.62 20.32
C SER A 428 11.39 4.72 19.66
N SER A 429 11.42 4.76 18.32
CA SER A 429 12.14 5.77 17.54
C SER A 429 11.35 6.24 16.30
N PRO A 430 10.16 6.85 16.48
CA PRO A 430 9.39 7.37 15.37
C PRO A 430 10.09 8.57 14.71
N LYS A 431 10.03 8.64 13.38
CA LYS A 431 10.73 9.65 12.56
C LYS A 431 9.81 10.21 11.48
N MET A 432 9.93 11.51 11.23
CA MET A 432 9.40 12.11 10.01
C MET A 432 10.43 11.95 8.88
N VAL A 433 10.05 11.31 7.78
CA VAL A 433 10.97 10.98 6.68
C VAL A 433 10.41 11.52 5.37
N ASN A 434 11.24 12.21 4.59
CA ASN A 434 10.87 12.61 3.23
C ASN A 434 10.60 11.36 2.35
N PHE A 435 9.57 11.41 1.52
CA PHE A 435 9.06 10.27 0.78
C PHE A 435 10.07 9.67 -0.23
N ALA A 436 10.72 10.48 -1.09
CA ALA A 436 11.76 9.97 -2.00
C ALA A 436 12.87 9.21 -1.26
N LYS A 437 13.34 9.75 -0.13
CA LYS A 437 14.33 9.06 0.72
C LYS A 437 13.77 7.74 1.28
N PHE A 438 12.51 7.76 1.71
CA PHE A 438 11.84 6.59 2.24
C PHE A 438 11.71 5.47 1.19
N MET A 439 11.17 5.79 0.02
CA MET A 439 10.98 4.87 -1.10
C MET A 439 12.32 4.32 -1.59
N GLY A 440 13.34 5.17 -1.73
CA GLY A 440 14.68 4.72 -2.15
C GLY A 440 15.38 3.79 -1.15
N LEU A 441 15.13 3.94 0.16
CA LEU A 441 15.59 2.98 1.17
C LEU A 441 14.80 1.68 1.10
N GLU A 442 13.48 1.76 0.90
CA GLU A 442 12.62 0.59 0.81
C GLU A 442 12.94 -0.28 -0.40
N THR A 443 13.14 0.30 -1.58
CA THR A 443 13.47 -0.46 -2.79
C THR A 443 14.76 -1.25 -2.62
N ARG A 444 15.81 -0.64 -2.05
CA ARG A 444 17.08 -1.31 -1.78
C ARG A 444 16.98 -2.34 -0.66
N ALA A 445 16.20 -2.05 0.38
CA ALA A 445 16.06 -2.97 1.50
C ALA A 445 15.23 -4.20 1.11
N ARG A 446 14.21 -4.05 0.24
CA ARG A 446 13.22 -5.07 -0.11
C ARG A 446 13.33 -5.53 -1.55
N TYR A 447 12.80 -4.80 -2.53
CA TYR A 447 12.58 -5.33 -3.87
C TYR A 447 13.87 -5.52 -4.68
N PHE A 448 14.94 -4.79 -4.41
CA PHE A 448 16.25 -5.01 -5.06
C PHE A 448 17.20 -5.84 -4.19
N ASN A 449 16.71 -6.37 -3.05
CA ASN A 449 17.53 -7.15 -2.15
C ASN A 449 17.52 -8.63 -2.54
N PRO A 450 18.67 -9.26 -2.82
CA PRO A 450 18.72 -10.68 -3.17
C PRO A 450 18.14 -11.59 -2.07
N LYS A 451 18.20 -11.22 -0.78
CA LYS A 451 17.55 -12.00 0.29
C LYS A 451 16.04 -12.05 0.15
N TRP A 452 15.41 -10.93 -0.24
CA TRP A 452 13.97 -10.88 -0.49
C TRP A 452 13.59 -11.65 -1.75
N ILE A 453 14.38 -11.51 -2.81
CA ILE A 453 14.18 -12.25 -4.05
C ILE A 453 14.29 -13.76 -3.79
N THR A 454 15.31 -14.22 -3.06
CA THR A 454 15.46 -15.63 -2.64
C THR A 454 14.23 -16.11 -1.88
N GLY A 455 13.79 -15.36 -0.87
CA GLY A 455 12.60 -15.71 -0.10
C GLY A 455 11.34 -15.82 -0.95
N MET A 456 11.14 -14.91 -1.90
CA MET A 456 10.01 -14.99 -2.83
C MET A 456 10.11 -16.18 -3.78
N LYS A 457 11.31 -16.56 -4.24
CA LYS A 457 11.50 -17.73 -5.11
C LYS A 457 11.03 -19.04 -4.47
N GLU A 458 11.09 -19.15 -3.15
CA GLU A 458 10.59 -20.32 -2.40
C GLU A 458 9.07 -20.53 -2.56
N HIS A 459 8.34 -19.52 -3.06
CA HIS A 459 6.88 -19.55 -3.22
C HIS A 459 6.41 -19.57 -4.68
N GLY A 460 7.26 -19.94 -5.63
CA GLY A 460 6.89 -20.20 -7.03
C GLY A 460 6.05 -19.08 -7.66
N TYR A 461 4.85 -19.42 -8.15
CA TYR A 461 3.94 -18.47 -8.82
C TYR A 461 3.60 -17.26 -7.94
N SER A 462 3.28 -17.48 -6.67
CA SER A 462 2.91 -16.39 -5.75
C SER A 462 4.08 -15.46 -5.50
N GLY A 463 5.30 -16.01 -5.37
CA GLY A 463 6.53 -15.23 -5.27
C GLY A 463 6.78 -14.37 -6.51
N ALA A 464 6.70 -14.97 -7.70
CA ALA A 464 6.82 -14.26 -8.97
C ALA A 464 5.78 -13.15 -9.12
N ARG A 465 4.55 -13.37 -8.64
CA ARG A 465 3.49 -12.37 -8.65
C ARG A 465 3.82 -11.17 -7.75
N GLU A 466 4.36 -11.37 -6.56
CA GLU A 466 4.76 -10.26 -5.68
C GLU A 466 5.95 -9.48 -6.27
N MET A 467 6.87 -10.14 -6.99
CA MET A 467 7.91 -9.46 -7.76
C MET A 467 7.34 -8.59 -8.89
N ALA A 468 6.30 -9.02 -9.60
CA ALA A 468 5.65 -8.18 -10.60
C ALA A 468 4.82 -7.04 -9.98
N LYS A 469 4.16 -7.29 -8.85
CA LYS A 469 3.29 -6.31 -8.18
C LYS A 469 4.04 -5.06 -7.72
N PHE A 470 5.24 -5.17 -7.16
CA PHE A 470 5.94 -3.96 -6.73
C PHE A 470 6.27 -3.03 -7.92
N VAL A 471 6.53 -3.59 -9.11
CA VAL A 471 6.75 -2.82 -10.34
C VAL A 471 5.46 -2.12 -10.77
N GLU A 472 4.31 -2.78 -10.62
CA GLU A 472 2.99 -2.18 -10.82
C GLU A 472 2.70 -1.04 -9.83
N TYR A 473 3.10 -1.19 -8.56
CA TYR A 473 2.94 -0.11 -7.59
C TYR A 473 3.93 1.03 -7.80
N LEU A 474 5.14 0.75 -8.33
CA LEU A 474 6.08 1.77 -8.78
C LEU A 474 5.50 2.61 -9.92
N TRP A 475 4.75 1.96 -10.83
CA TRP A 475 3.96 2.65 -11.84
C TRP A 475 2.91 3.57 -11.23
N GLY A 476 2.16 3.10 -10.23
CA GLY A 476 1.22 3.92 -9.46
C GLY A 476 1.82 5.23 -8.95
N TRP A 477 3.04 5.15 -8.39
CA TRP A 477 3.78 6.33 -7.93
C TRP A 477 4.36 7.17 -9.06
N GLN A 478 4.79 6.57 -10.16
CA GLN A 478 5.27 7.30 -11.34
C GLN A 478 4.18 8.19 -11.93
N VAL A 479 2.93 7.70 -11.97
CA VAL A 479 1.78 8.44 -12.48
C VAL A 479 1.34 9.53 -11.51
N THR A 480 1.18 9.20 -10.23
CA THR A 480 0.65 10.15 -9.25
C THR A 480 1.66 11.21 -8.86
N THR A 481 2.94 10.85 -8.71
CA THR A 481 4.02 11.72 -8.22
C THR A 481 5.30 11.54 -9.04
N PRO A 482 5.32 11.96 -10.33
CA PRO A 482 6.40 11.65 -11.25
C PRO A 482 7.78 12.16 -10.83
N LYS A 483 7.86 13.19 -9.98
CA LYS A 483 9.12 13.74 -9.46
C LYS A 483 9.78 12.86 -8.38
N GLU A 484 9.02 11.96 -7.77
CA GLU A 484 9.49 11.11 -6.67
C GLU A 484 10.08 9.79 -7.17
N VAL A 485 9.67 9.35 -8.37
CA VAL A 485 10.17 8.14 -9.02
C VAL A 485 11.24 8.52 -10.04
N SER A 486 12.45 8.01 -9.87
CA SER A 486 13.57 8.33 -10.75
C SER A 486 13.72 7.30 -11.87
N LYS A 487 14.32 7.73 -12.99
CA LYS A 487 14.72 6.84 -14.10
C LYS A 487 15.54 5.65 -13.59
N GLU A 488 16.48 5.87 -12.68
CA GLU A 488 17.37 4.83 -12.15
C GLU A 488 16.62 3.75 -11.37
N MET A 489 15.43 4.03 -10.82
CA MET A 489 14.60 3.01 -10.17
C MET A 489 14.06 2.01 -11.20
N TRP A 490 13.62 2.49 -12.37
CA TRP A 490 13.15 1.64 -13.46
C TRP A 490 14.27 0.84 -14.10
N GLU A 491 15.42 1.48 -14.33
CA GLU A 491 16.62 0.79 -14.84
C GLU A 491 17.09 -0.30 -13.88
N GLN A 492 17.07 -0.04 -12.56
CA GLN A 492 17.39 -1.06 -11.57
C GLN A 492 16.38 -2.20 -11.52
N ALA A 493 15.08 -1.92 -11.69
CA ALA A 493 14.08 -2.98 -11.79
C ALA A 493 14.37 -3.91 -12.98
N TYR A 494 14.72 -3.35 -14.14
CA TYR A 494 15.16 -4.14 -15.30
C TYR A 494 16.44 -4.94 -15.01
N GLN A 495 17.49 -4.28 -14.52
CA GLN A 495 18.77 -4.93 -14.21
C GLN A 495 18.60 -6.10 -13.24
N VAL A 496 17.81 -5.91 -12.18
CA VAL A 496 17.65 -6.92 -11.13
C VAL A 496 16.79 -8.08 -11.62
N TYR A 497 15.65 -7.83 -12.25
CA TYR A 497 14.65 -8.87 -12.52
C TYR A 497 14.73 -9.49 -13.91
N VAL A 498 15.27 -8.76 -14.90
CA VAL A 498 15.32 -9.19 -16.29
C VAL A 498 16.75 -9.53 -16.71
N GLU A 499 17.71 -8.62 -16.46
CA GLU A 499 19.13 -8.93 -16.71
C GLU A 499 19.75 -9.86 -15.66
N ASP A 500 19.01 -10.12 -14.59
CA ASP A 500 19.44 -10.97 -13.48
C ASP A 500 20.83 -10.56 -12.96
N LYS A 501 20.96 -9.29 -12.58
CA LYS A 501 22.20 -8.67 -12.08
C LYS A 501 22.95 -9.49 -11.02
N TYR A 502 22.24 -10.33 -10.27
CA TYR A 502 22.80 -11.15 -9.19
C TYR A 502 23.07 -12.61 -9.60
N GLY A 503 22.79 -13.01 -10.84
CA GLY A 503 23.00 -14.37 -11.33
C GLY A 503 22.13 -15.41 -10.62
N MET A 504 20.90 -15.05 -10.28
CA MET A 504 19.99 -15.86 -9.48
C MET A 504 19.11 -16.82 -10.30
N LYS A 505 19.32 -16.92 -11.62
CA LYS A 505 18.52 -17.71 -12.56
C LYS A 505 17.05 -17.27 -12.56
N LEU A 506 16.84 -15.95 -12.65
CA LEU A 506 15.49 -15.38 -12.57
C LEU A 506 14.67 -15.66 -13.81
N LYS A 507 15.29 -15.67 -14.99
CA LYS A 507 14.61 -16.02 -16.23
C LYS A 507 14.01 -17.43 -16.16
N GLU A 508 14.79 -18.43 -15.77
CA GLU A 508 14.33 -19.81 -15.62
C GLU A 508 13.27 -19.94 -14.51
N PHE A 509 13.42 -19.18 -13.42
CA PHE A 509 12.42 -19.12 -12.36
C PHE A 509 11.08 -18.59 -12.88
N PHE A 510 11.07 -17.47 -13.60
CA PHE A 510 9.85 -16.91 -14.18
C PHE A 510 9.26 -17.84 -15.24
N GLU A 511 10.06 -18.34 -16.19
CA GLU A 511 9.57 -19.27 -17.22
C GLU A 511 8.91 -20.51 -16.62
N LYS A 512 9.45 -21.04 -15.51
CA LYS A 512 8.89 -22.20 -14.83
C LYS A 512 7.62 -21.89 -14.03
N HIS A 513 7.57 -20.74 -13.34
CA HIS A 513 6.56 -20.48 -12.32
C HIS A 513 5.52 -19.44 -12.72
N SER A 514 5.89 -18.42 -13.50
CA SER A 514 5.00 -17.38 -14.01
C SER A 514 5.70 -16.53 -15.10
N PRO A 515 5.72 -16.98 -16.37
CA PRO A 515 6.33 -16.20 -17.45
C PRO A 515 5.63 -14.85 -17.63
N HIS A 516 4.32 -14.80 -17.37
CA HIS A 516 3.50 -13.60 -17.44
C HIS A 516 3.89 -12.53 -16.41
N ALA A 517 4.49 -12.90 -15.28
CA ALA A 517 5.02 -11.94 -14.32
C ALA A 517 6.21 -11.17 -14.91
N LEU A 518 7.15 -11.86 -15.57
CA LEU A 518 8.28 -11.23 -16.26
C LEU A 518 7.80 -10.36 -17.42
N GLN A 519 6.82 -10.84 -18.19
CA GLN A 519 6.18 -10.06 -19.25
C GLN A 519 5.53 -8.78 -18.72
N SER A 520 4.85 -8.85 -17.57
CA SER A 520 4.23 -7.70 -16.91
C SER A 520 5.29 -6.67 -16.50
N ILE A 521 6.42 -7.12 -15.96
CA ILE A 521 7.55 -6.25 -15.57
C ILE A 521 8.11 -5.52 -16.78
N THR A 522 8.46 -6.23 -17.86
CA THR A 522 9.05 -5.61 -19.07
C THR A 522 8.06 -4.66 -19.75
N ALA A 523 6.79 -5.08 -19.86
CA ALA A 523 5.70 -4.24 -20.38
C ALA A 523 5.60 -2.92 -19.60
N ARG A 524 5.64 -2.99 -18.26
CA ARG A 524 5.48 -1.81 -17.44
C ARG A 524 6.67 -0.86 -17.51
N ILE A 525 7.90 -1.37 -17.56
CA ILE A 525 9.10 -0.54 -17.73
C ILE A 525 9.03 0.22 -19.07
N MET A 526 8.63 -0.45 -20.15
CA MET A 526 8.46 0.16 -21.47
C MET A 526 7.33 1.20 -21.53
N GLU A 527 6.23 0.95 -20.81
CA GLU A 527 5.09 1.88 -20.72
C GLU A 527 5.49 3.24 -20.13
N VAL A 528 6.48 3.28 -19.22
CA VAL A 528 6.99 4.52 -18.61
C VAL A 528 7.54 5.48 -19.67
N GLU A 529 8.24 4.94 -20.67
CA GLU A 529 8.75 5.74 -21.78
C GLU A 529 7.66 6.08 -22.80
N ARG A 530 6.79 5.12 -23.14
CA ARG A 530 5.66 5.37 -24.04
C ARG A 530 4.77 6.53 -23.55
N LYS A 531 4.59 6.62 -22.23
CA LYS A 531 3.82 7.67 -21.56
C LYS A 531 4.61 8.96 -21.30
N GLY A 532 5.88 9.00 -21.68
CA GLY A 532 6.72 10.20 -21.58
C GLY A 532 7.13 10.57 -20.15
N TYR A 533 7.02 9.64 -19.19
CA TYR A 533 7.38 9.92 -17.80
C TYR A 533 8.89 9.90 -17.58
N GLN A 534 9.59 8.95 -18.21
CA GLN A 534 11.04 8.85 -18.18
C GLN A 534 11.55 8.53 -19.59
N LYS A 535 12.73 9.05 -19.93
CA LYS A 535 13.43 8.69 -21.17
C LYS A 535 14.53 7.68 -20.87
N LEU A 536 14.33 6.41 -21.23
CA LEU A 536 15.33 5.37 -21.01
C LEU A 536 16.45 5.48 -22.05
N ASP A 537 17.55 4.77 -21.81
CA ASP A 537 18.58 4.61 -22.83
C ASP A 537 18.02 3.81 -24.03
N GLU A 538 18.36 4.21 -25.25
CA GLU A 538 17.77 3.61 -26.46
C GLU A 538 18.12 2.12 -26.60
N LYS A 539 19.35 1.73 -26.25
CA LYS A 539 19.76 0.31 -26.30
C LYS A 539 19.03 -0.50 -25.24
N LEU A 540 18.85 0.08 -24.06
CA LEU A 540 18.06 -0.53 -22.99
C LEU A 540 16.61 -0.73 -23.44
N LEU A 541 15.98 0.29 -24.05
CA LEU A 541 14.62 0.21 -24.55
C LEU A 541 14.45 -0.88 -25.63
N GLN A 542 15.40 -0.96 -26.58
CA GLN A 542 15.45 -2.03 -27.56
C GLN A 542 15.52 -3.41 -26.90
N LYS A 543 16.39 -3.57 -25.90
CA LYS A 543 16.53 -4.84 -25.18
C LYS A 543 15.24 -5.23 -24.44
N ILE A 544 14.60 -4.29 -23.76
CA ILE A 544 13.31 -4.49 -23.10
C ILE A 544 12.25 -4.95 -24.11
N ALA A 545 12.17 -4.29 -25.28
CA ALA A 545 11.22 -4.65 -26.33
C ALA A 545 11.49 -6.05 -26.89
N VAL A 546 12.76 -6.42 -27.13
CA VAL A 546 13.15 -7.78 -27.53
C VAL A 546 12.71 -8.81 -26.48
N ASP A 547 13.00 -8.58 -25.20
CA ASP A 547 12.64 -9.50 -24.13
C ASP A 547 11.11 -9.67 -24.01
N TYR A 548 10.37 -8.57 -24.10
CA TYR A 548 8.90 -8.60 -24.09
C TYR A 548 8.32 -9.38 -25.28
N VAL A 549 8.78 -9.08 -26.50
CA VAL A 549 8.31 -9.73 -27.73
C VAL A 549 8.66 -11.21 -27.74
N ALA A 550 9.88 -11.58 -27.35
CA ALA A 550 10.29 -12.97 -27.22
C ALA A 550 9.43 -13.72 -26.20
N SER A 551 9.12 -13.10 -25.06
CA SER A 551 8.22 -13.68 -24.06
C SER A 551 6.82 -13.91 -24.63
N VAL A 552 6.23 -12.94 -25.33
CA VAL A 552 4.91 -13.10 -25.96
C VAL A 552 4.89 -14.22 -27.00
N VAL A 553 5.92 -14.29 -27.83
CA VAL A 553 6.02 -15.32 -28.89
C VAL A 553 6.15 -16.73 -28.31
N THR A 554 6.85 -16.87 -27.19
CA THR A 554 7.14 -18.19 -26.60
C THR A 554 6.13 -18.65 -25.57
N GLN A 555 5.52 -17.71 -24.82
CA GLN A 555 4.66 -18.01 -23.67
C GLN A 555 3.21 -17.55 -23.87
N GLY A 556 2.89 -16.90 -24.99
CA GLY A 556 1.61 -16.23 -25.19
C GLY A 556 1.51 -14.93 -24.39
N MET A 557 0.36 -14.25 -24.48
CA MET A 557 0.15 -12.96 -23.80
C MET A 557 -0.38 -13.13 -22.38
N ALA A 558 0.21 -12.39 -21.43
CA ALA A 558 -0.22 -12.32 -20.04
C ALA A 558 -1.69 -11.88 -19.84
N CYS A 559 -2.22 -11.06 -20.77
CA CYS A 559 -3.57 -10.51 -20.73
C CYS A 559 -4.01 -9.88 -19.40
N CYS A 560 -3.19 -8.96 -18.91
CA CYS A 560 -3.54 -7.96 -17.90
C CYS A 560 -3.89 -6.59 -18.52
N GLU A 561 -4.26 -5.65 -17.66
CA GLU A 561 -4.73 -4.29 -18.00
C GLU A 561 -3.73 -3.49 -18.85
N HIS A 562 -2.43 -3.76 -18.71
CA HIS A 562 -1.37 -3.05 -19.44
C HIS A 562 -0.71 -3.86 -20.55
N THR A 563 -1.19 -5.07 -20.86
CA THR A 563 -0.71 -5.86 -22.00
C THR A 563 -1.81 -6.01 -23.05
N CYS A 564 -2.77 -6.94 -22.87
CA CYS A 564 -3.83 -7.16 -23.85
C CYS A 564 -4.77 -5.95 -23.98
N ASN A 565 -5.08 -5.28 -22.86
CA ASN A 565 -5.91 -4.08 -22.87
C ASN A 565 -5.12 -2.79 -23.15
N ASN A 566 -3.91 -2.91 -23.71
CA ASN A 566 -3.05 -1.78 -24.08
C ASN A 566 -2.40 -2.02 -25.46
N ILE A 567 -3.22 -1.97 -26.51
CA ILE A 567 -2.75 -2.13 -27.90
C ILE A 567 -1.68 -1.08 -28.27
N ALA A 568 -1.75 0.12 -27.68
CA ALA A 568 -0.77 1.17 -27.90
C ALA A 568 0.64 0.77 -27.40
N LEU A 569 0.75 0.04 -26.29
CA LEU A 569 2.02 -0.51 -25.83
C LEU A 569 2.58 -1.57 -26.79
N ASN A 570 1.73 -2.47 -27.28
CA ASN A 570 2.14 -3.48 -28.26
C ASN A 570 2.61 -2.84 -29.57
N GLN A 571 1.92 -1.79 -30.03
CA GLN A 571 2.36 -0.99 -31.16
C GLN A 571 3.68 -0.29 -30.90
N PHE A 572 3.88 0.23 -29.69
CA PHE A 572 5.13 0.87 -29.29
C PHE A 572 6.30 -0.12 -29.29
N ALA A 573 6.11 -1.33 -28.77
CA ALA A 573 7.10 -2.41 -28.85
C ALA A 573 7.49 -2.72 -30.31
N ALA A 574 6.49 -2.85 -31.19
CA ALA A 574 6.74 -3.08 -32.61
C ALA A 574 7.48 -1.92 -33.29
N ASN A 575 7.19 -0.67 -32.89
CA ASN A 575 7.88 0.50 -33.42
C ASN A 575 9.35 0.55 -33.00
N ILE A 576 9.67 0.19 -31.74
CA ILE A 576 11.06 0.10 -31.27
C ILE A 576 11.84 -0.94 -32.10
N LEU A 577 11.18 -2.05 -32.44
CA LEU A 577 11.76 -3.15 -33.22
C LEU A 577 11.60 -2.97 -34.74
N SER A 578 11.27 -1.76 -35.21
CA SER A 578 11.21 -1.45 -36.64
C SER A 578 12.61 -1.35 -37.28
N ILE A 579 13.68 -1.37 -36.47
CA ILE A 579 15.06 -1.42 -36.94
C ILE A 579 15.41 -2.88 -37.29
N PRO A 580 15.86 -3.17 -38.53
CA PRO A 580 16.26 -4.52 -38.92
C PRO A 580 17.37 -5.08 -38.04
N GLY A 581 17.32 -6.40 -37.74
CA GLY A 581 18.38 -7.12 -37.04
C GLY A 581 18.23 -7.25 -35.53
N LEU A 582 17.26 -6.60 -34.89
CA LEU A 582 16.97 -6.78 -33.46
C LEU A 582 16.17 -8.06 -33.17
N VAL A 583 15.33 -8.49 -34.11
CA VAL A 583 14.53 -9.73 -34.08
C VAL A 583 14.38 -10.26 -35.50
N SER A 584 14.04 -11.55 -35.66
CA SER A 584 13.77 -12.13 -36.99
C SER A 584 12.38 -11.71 -37.52
N PRO A 585 12.17 -11.69 -38.86
CA PRO A 585 10.84 -11.46 -39.44
C PRO A 585 9.79 -12.42 -38.87
N SER A 586 10.15 -13.71 -38.76
CA SER A 586 9.29 -14.76 -38.20
C SER A 586 8.90 -14.51 -36.73
N THR A 587 9.78 -13.91 -35.93
CA THR A 587 9.48 -13.55 -34.53
C THR A 587 8.46 -12.41 -34.49
N MET A 588 8.63 -11.38 -35.33
CA MET A 588 7.69 -10.27 -35.42
C MET A 588 6.30 -10.69 -35.89
N LEU A 589 6.22 -11.57 -36.89
CA LEU A 589 4.95 -12.11 -37.37
C LEU A 589 4.25 -12.97 -36.30
N LYS A 590 5.00 -13.82 -35.59
CA LYS A 590 4.45 -14.59 -34.46
C LYS A 590 3.94 -13.66 -33.36
N PHE A 591 4.66 -12.59 -33.05
CA PHE A 591 4.22 -11.59 -32.08
C PHE A 591 2.91 -10.93 -32.50
N GLN A 592 2.83 -10.44 -33.74
CA GLN A 592 1.61 -9.84 -34.28
C GLN A 592 0.43 -10.81 -34.26
N ASN A 593 0.65 -12.06 -34.66
CA ASN A 593 -0.37 -13.10 -34.62
C ASN A 593 -0.85 -13.39 -33.20
N GLN A 594 0.05 -13.44 -32.22
CA GLN A 594 -0.33 -13.58 -30.80
C GLN A 594 -1.13 -12.37 -30.30
N VAL A 595 -0.72 -11.15 -30.66
CA VAL A 595 -1.47 -9.94 -30.29
C VAL A 595 -2.89 -9.98 -30.88
N LYS A 596 -3.00 -10.30 -32.17
CA LYS A 596 -4.29 -10.43 -32.86
C LYS A 596 -5.16 -11.53 -32.27
N LEU A 597 -4.59 -12.69 -31.98
CA LEU A 597 -5.30 -13.83 -31.39
C LEU A 597 -5.89 -13.48 -30.03
N SER A 598 -5.13 -12.79 -29.18
CA SER A 598 -5.54 -12.49 -27.81
C SER A 598 -6.42 -11.23 -27.69
N THR A 599 -6.31 -10.26 -28.61
CA THR A 599 -7.01 -8.96 -28.50
C THR A 599 -8.06 -8.72 -29.57
N GLY A 600 -8.00 -9.47 -30.68
CA GLY A 600 -8.77 -9.17 -31.89
C GLY A 600 -8.28 -7.94 -32.66
N LEU A 601 -7.20 -7.29 -32.23
CA LEU A 601 -6.66 -6.06 -32.83
C LEU A 601 -5.30 -6.31 -33.49
N ASP A 602 -5.04 -5.58 -34.58
CA ASP A 602 -3.79 -5.66 -35.33
C ASP A 602 -2.74 -4.66 -34.83
N VAL A 603 -1.47 -5.07 -34.91
CA VAL A 603 -0.29 -4.21 -34.71
C VAL A 603 0.40 -4.03 -36.07
N LYS A 604 0.80 -2.80 -36.41
CA LYS A 604 1.39 -2.50 -37.71
C LYS A 604 2.69 -3.29 -37.93
N THR A 605 2.79 -3.89 -39.11
CA THR A 605 3.98 -4.61 -39.57
C THR A 605 5.05 -3.64 -40.06
N PRO A 606 6.29 -3.70 -39.53
CA PRO A 606 7.42 -2.92 -40.06
C PRO A 606 7.70 -3.27 -41.52
N ASP A 607 8.12 -2.31 -42.33
CA ASP A 607 8.29 -2.52 -43.78
C ASP A 607 9.34 -3.58 -44.10
N TRP A 608 10.46 -3.63 -43.35
CA TRP A 608 11.49 -4.67 -43.53
C TRP A 608 10.99 -6.10 -43.31
N VAL A 609 9.93 -6.29 -42.50
CA VAL A 609 9.31 -7.60 -42.29
C VAL A 609 8.51 -8.01 -43.53
N LYS A 610 7.79 -7.05 -44.14
CA LYS A 610 7.04 -7.28 -45.38
C LYS A 610 7.99 -7.63 -46.53
N ASP A 611 9.08 -6.87 -46.66
CA ASP A 611 10.11 -7.12 -47.67
C ASP A 611 10.75 -8.51 -47.51
N ALA A 612 10.92 -8.97 -46.26
CA ALA A 612 11.43 -10.31 -45.98
C ALA A 612 10.40 -11.41 -46.30
N GLU A 613 9.12 -11.20 -46.01
CA GLU A 613 8.04 -12.11 -46.40
C GLU A 613 7.89 -12.22 -47.92
N GLU A 614 8.03 -11.10 -48.64
CA GLU A 614 8.00 -11.08 -50.11
C GLU A 614 9.19 -11.84 -50.69
N LYS A 615 10.40 -11.66 -50.14
CA LYS A 615 11.60 -12.43 -50.55
C LYS A 615 11.52 -13.92 -50.19
N GLU A 616 10.91 -14.28 -49.06
CA GLU A 616 10.64 -15.69 -48.72
C GLU A 616 9.60 -16.30 -49.68
N LYS A 617 8.57 -15.55 -50.06
CA LYS A 617 7.57 -16.00 -51.06
C LYS A 617 8.18 -16.11 -52.47
N GLU A 618 9.05 -15.19 -52.87
CA GLU A 618 9.76 -15.25 -54.16
C GLU A 618 10.78 -16.38 -54.21
N SER A 619 11.50 -16.65 -53.11
CA SER A 619 12.43 -17.80 -53.03
C SER A 619 11.70 -19.14 -52.95
N ALA A 620 10.53 -19.20 -52.29
CA ALA A 620 9.66 -20.38 -52.31
C ALA A 620 9.00 -20.60 -53.69
N ALA A 621 8.66 -19.53 -54.42
CA ALA A 621 8.15 -19.60 -55.79
C ALA A 621 9.25 -19.94 -56.83
N GLY A 622 10.52 -19.68 -56.52
CA GLY A 622 11.68 -20.05 -57.34
C GLY A 622 12.12 -21.51 -57.22
N THR A 623 11.49 -22.32 -56.36
CA THR A 623 11.81 -23.75 -56.19
C THR A 623 10.71 -24.61 -56.82
N ALA A 624 10.90 -25.04 -58.07
CA ALA A 624 10.06 -26.05 -58.69
C ALA A 624 10.23 -27.43 -57.99
N PRO A 625 9.18 -28.25 -57.87
CA PRO A 625 9.18 -29.46 -57.05
C PRO A 625 10.03 -30.58 -57.68
N GLY A 626 11.15 -30.91 -57.04
CA GLY A 626 11.83 -32.18 -57.25
C GLY A 626 11.08 -33.30 -56.54
N GLN A 627 10.64 -34.30 -57.29
CA GLN A 627 9.95 -35.50 -56.81
C GLN A 627 10.68 -36.13 -55.60
N VAL A 628 10.03 -36.13 -54.44
CA VAL A 628 10.32 -37.07 -53.36
C VAL A 628 9.07 -37.90 -53.15
N LYS A 629 9.23 -39.22 -53.33
CA LYS A 629 8.21 -40.24 -53.13
C LYS A 629 7.60 -40.13 -51.73
N GLU A 630 6.30 -40.38 -51.68
CA GLU A 630 5.59 -40.77 -50.46
C GLU A 630 6.33 -41.92 -49.77
N GLU A 631 6.76 -41.70 -48.53
CA GLU A 631 6.76 -42.76 -47.52
C GLU A 631 5.71 -42.42 -46.47
N ALA A 632 4.63 -43.18 -46.53
CA ALA A 632 3.56 -43.19 -45.55
C ALA A 632 4.12 -43.65 -44.19
N GLY A 633 4.31 -42.70 -43.29
CA GLY A 633 4.49 -42.94 -41.86
C GLY A 633 3.30 -42.37 -41.09
N SER A 634 2.13 -42.99 -41.21
CA SER A 634 0.96 -42.64 -40.41
C SER A 634 1.22 -42.96 -38.93
N LYS A 635 1.59 -41.97 -38.13
CA LYS A 635 1.20 -41.96 -36.72
C LYS A 635 0.01 -41.02 -36.59
N LYS A 636 -1.18 -41.64 -36.48
CA LYS A 636 -2.40 -41.00 -35.98
C LYS A 636 -2.03 -40.16 -34.78
N LEU A 637 -2.26 -38.85 -34.86
CA LEU A 637 -2.42 -38.02 -33.68
C LEU A 637 -3.61 -38.61 -32.92
N GLU A 638 -3.39 -39.02 -31.68
CA GLU A 638 -4.50 -39.39 -30.80
C GLU A 638 -5.38 -38.16 -30.61
N ASP A 639 -6.66 -38.31 -30.90
CA ASP A 639 -7.69 -37.33 -30.53
C ASP A 639 -7.65 -37.15 -29.01
N VAL A 640 -7.08 -36.04 -28.55
CA VAL A 640 -7.14 -35.66 -27.15
C VAL A 640 -8.58 -35.23 -26.86
N LYS A 641 -9.35 -36.15 -26.28
CA LYS A 641 -10.68 -35.85 -25.74
C LYS A 641 -10.53 -35.07 -24.44
N GLY A 642 -10.84 -33.77 -24.50
CA GLY A 642 -11.11 -32.95 -23.31
C GLY A 642 -12.59 -33.01 -22.94
N TYR A 643 -12.90 -32.92 -21.65
CA TYR A 643 -14.27 -32.76 -21.18
C TYR A 643 -14.68 -31.29 -21.29
N GLU A 644 -15.76 -31.02 -22.03
CA GLU A 644 -16.47 -29.75 -21.97
C GLU A 644 -17.33 -29.74 -20.70
N MET A 645 -17.12 -28.77 -19.82
CA MET A 645 -18.04 -28.50 -18.71
C MET A 645 -19.34 -27.95 -19.28
N LYS A 646 -20.32 -28.82 -19.49
CA LYS A 646 -21.71 -28.41 -19.71
C LYS A 646 -22.42 -28.34 -18.37
N GLU A 647 -23.14 -27.24 -18.19
CA GLU A 647 -24.01 -27.03 -17.04
C GLU A 647 -25.01 -28.18 -16.97
N LYS A 648 -24.90 -29.01 -15.94
CA LYS A 648 -25.85 -30.08 -15.70
C LYS A 648 -27.08 -29.43 -15.06
N LYS A 649 -28.13 -29.21 -15.85
CA LYS A 649 -29.45 -28.91 -15.30
C LYS A 649 -29.91 -30.13 -14.51
N ASP A 650 -29.76 -30.07 -13.19
CA ASP A 650 -30.49 -30.96 -12.29
C ASP A 650 -31.97 -30.64 -12.45
N GLU A 651 -32.74 -31.59 -13.00
CA GLU A 651 -34.20 -31.47 -13.15
C GLU A 651 -34.95 -31.45 -11.80
N THR A 652 -34.22 -31.46 -10.68
CA THR A 652 -34.75 -31.34 -9.31
C THR A 652 -34.15 -30.20 -8.49
N ALA A 653 -33.28 -29.36 -9.08
CA ALA A 653 -32.78 -28.16 -8.43
C ALA A 653 -33.66 -26.96 -8.78
N THR A 654 -34.39 -26.44 -7.79
CA THR A 654 -35.16 -25.20 -7.92
C THR A 654 -34.22 -24.04 -8.28
N GLU A 655 -34.28 -23.56 -9.53
CA GLU A 655 -33.58 -22.36 -9.97
C GLU A 655 -34.00 -21.16 -9.09
N LEU A 656 -33.07 -20.58 -8.34
CA LEU A 656 -33.25 -19.26 -7.74
C LEU A 656 -32.87 -18.21 -8.80
N PRO A 657 -33.77 -17.29 -9.21
CA PRO A 657 -33.47 -16.36 -10.29
C PRO A 657 -32.51 -15.26 -9.81
N THR A 658 -31.38 -15.14 -10.51
CA THR A 658 -30.57 -13.93 -10.54
C THR A 658 -31.29 -12.85 -11.34
N SER A 659 -31.54 -11.72 -10.67
CA SER A 659 -31.84 -10.39 -11.23
C SER A 659 -32.76 -10.32 -12.47
N GLY A 660 -34.03 -10.62 -12.26
CA GLY A 660 -35.13 -10.17 -13.09
C GLY A 660 -36.38 -10.10 -12.21
N VAL A 661 -36.78 -8.89 -11.78
CA VAL A 661 -37.99 -8.76 -10.96
C VAL A 661 -39.17 -9.22 -11.81
N SER A 662 -39.82 -10.32 -11.42
CA SER A 662 -40.93 -10.89 -12.17
C SER A 662 -42.07 -9.86 -12.27
N VAL A 663 -42.65 -9.70 -13.46
CA VAL A 663 -43.80 -8.80 -13.70
C VAL A 663 -44.95 -9.14 -12.75
N VAL A 664 -45.09 -10.40 -12.36
CA VAL A 664 -46.07 -10.86 -11.37
C VAL A 664 -45.74 -10.32 -9.98
N ALA A 665 -44.47 -10.29 -9.57
CA ALA A 665 -44.05 -9.70 -8.30
C ALA A 665 -44.29 -8.18 -8.26
N ILE A 666 -44.09 -7.47 -9.38
CA ILE A 666 -44.42 -6.05 -9.51
C ILE A 666 -45.93 -5.83 -9.38
N LEU A 667 -46.75 -6.64 -10.05
CA LEU A 667 -48.22 -6.56 -9.95
C LEU A 667 -48.73 -6.88 -8.55
N ILE A 668 -48.12 -7.83 -7.84
CA ILE A 668 -48.45 -8.15 -6.44
C ILE A 668 -48.11 -6.97 -5.53
N VAL A 669 -46.93 -6.36 -5.68
CA VAL A 669 -46.53 -5.18 -4.90
C VAL A 669 -47.46 -4.01 -5.18
N LEU A 670 -47.81 -3.74 -6.44
CA LEU A 670 -48.78 -2.70 -6.80
C LEU A 670 -50.18 -3.00 -6.23
N GLY A 671 -50.60 -4.26 -6.22
CA GLY A 671 -51.86 -4.70 -5.60
C GLY A 671 -51.88 -4.49 -4.07
N ILE A 672 -50.78 -4.79 -3.39
CA ILE A 672 -50.63 -4.57 -1.94
C ILE A 672 -50.64 -3.07 -1.62
N VAL A 673 -49.91 -2.26 -2.40
CA VAL A 673 -49.90 -0.80 -2.23
C VAL A 673 -51.30 -0.21 -2.49
N ALA A 674 -52.03 -0.70 -3.49
CA ALA A 674 -53.41 -0.28 -3.76
C ALA A 674 -54.38 -0.67 -2.63
N LEU A 675 -54.20 -1.86 -2.02
CA LEU A 675 -55.00 -2.29 -0.87
C LEU A 675 -54.72 -1.46 0.38
N ILE A 676 -53.45 -1.15 0.66
CA ILE A 676 -53.06 -0.28 1.78
C ILE A 676 -53.59 1.14 1.55
N GLY A 677 -53.42 1.68 0.34
CA GLY A 677 -53.96 3.00 -0.03
C GLY A 677 -55.49 3.06 0.11
N ARG A 678 -56.20 2.00 -0.30
CA ARG A 678 -57.65 1.90 -0.14
C ARG A 678 -58.08 1.75 1.32
N GLY A 679 -57.29 1.07 2.14
CA GLY A 679 -57.48 0.95 3.59
C GLY A 679 -57.32 2.29 4.30
N LEU A 680 -56.26 3.03 3.98
CA LEU A 680 -56.01 4.38 4.51
C LEU A 680 -57.09 5.37 4.06
N TRP A 681 -57.52 5.31 2.80
CA TRP A 681 -58.60 6.16 2.27
C TRP A 681 -59.96 5.88 2.92
N LYS A 682 -60.30 4.60 3.17
CA LYS A 682 -61.49 4.23 3.95
C LYS A 682 -61.38 4.61 5.43
N GLY A 683 -60.18 4.59 6.00
CA GLY A 683 -59.91 5.07 7.36
C GLY A 683 -60.16 6.56 7.51
N MET A 684 -59.69 7.37 6.56
CA MET A 684 -59.92 8.83 6.54
C MET A 684 -61.39 9.19 6.33
N ARG A 685 -62.16 8.40 5.57
CA ARG A 685 -63.62 8.60 5.38
C ARG A 685 -64.50 8.17 6.57
N ARG A 686 -63.93 7.49 7.58
CA ARG A 686 -64.63 7.15 8.83
C ARG A 686 -64.36 8.14 9.98
N GLN A 687 -63.50 9.13 9.76
CA GLN A 687 -63.19 10.21 10.71
C GLN A 687 -63.70 11.60 10.24
N GLN A 688 -64.48 11.64 9.15
CA GLN A 688 -65.46 12.69 8.87
C GLN A 688 -66.84 12.10 9.17
#